data_AF-A0A3A8RCB7-F1
#
_entry.id   AF-A0A3A8RCB7-F1
#
_cell.length_a   1.000
_cell.length_b   1.000
_cell.length_c   1.000
_cell.angle_alpha   90.00
_cell.angle_beta   90.00
_cell.angle_gamma   90.00
#
_symmetry.space_group_name_H-M   'P 1'
#
loop_
_entity.id
_entity.type
_entity.pdbx_description
1 polymer ?
#
loop_
_entity_poly.entity_id
_entity_poly.type
_entity_poly.pdbx_seq_one_letter_code
_entity_poly.pdbx_strand_id
1 'polypeptide(L)'
;MRTLLCVVYVLLATGAVAQAPDAGTPAGDAGAPTGVLTRPPALLRQVEAAYPPDAAAQQLEGTVVMFIDISETGAVTNVEITQPAGHGFDEAATEAVKQFQFEPAEVDNVPAPVRIQYAYQFVFRAPEPQPEASPDGGVAEPQGPVNFSGQAVERGTRKPLVGAEVVLTELDRSTVTDGEGRFSFRGVPVGTHPVVVVLGNYDRFKTQETIEEGKETRATYYVQKRIFSQYETVVRSDRERKEVTRTTISVAEVQRIPGTQGDTLKVVQNLPGVARPAFNGGALVIRGTSPQESGVFLDGLRIPILYHFGGLTSVYNSDLLEAVDYLPGNFSAYYGDITGGVINVRSREPRTDRYHATVGISLIESNAVIEGPITDTLSFAIGGRRSYIDLVLKAVPFDDDSLQVAPRYYDAQAKLVWKPSRRHTFTLQGLTSRDRLALLLDQPADGDPSVNGGLDVTTGFNQLRLRHQFREGRLTVDTHGLVGNTLLDFQIGERGLRIASTDLYLRPTVEYVFNDSVMVAGGLDVVANLAKVTASIQQPPREGEPPSPLVTEDLINIDGKFTQYYPSAWAEVRWRPIKDLLVVPGIRTESYIFTDQQEVKRTVNPRLAVRYALTETLTLKGGAGVYHSPPVQDEPSPGFGNPDLGAKRSLQYSVGAEWQARPEWFVGSEVFYNDLDDLIVRSNARVVRDGESVPENLKNGGVGRIYGFELLVRRALTDRLFGWISYTLSRSERRDAPGARWRKFDNDQTHVLTAIASYKLPKGWEVGARFRFASGNPTTPVLGSKRDDTTDVFIPYYGLVNSQRLPSFNQLDIRVDKNLIFDTWNLDLYLDLTNAYNNQSVEGVAYNYNYSKREYFKGLPILPVLGLKGAF
;
A
#
# COMPACT_ATOMS: atom_id res chain seq x y z
N MET A 1 -34.65 -9.98 2.26
CA MET A 1 -34.16 -10.92 1.22
C MET A 1 -33.52 -10.29 -0.06
N ARG A 2 -34.26 -9.63 -1.00
CA ARG A 2 -33.80 -9.30 -2.39
C ARG A 2 -32.38 -8.72 -2.59
N THR A 3 -31.98 -7.76 -1.75
CA THR A 3 -30.65 -7.12 -1.73
C THR A 3 -29.49 -8.13 -1.77
N LEU A 4 -29.72 -9.30 -1.18
CA LEU A 4 -28.73 -10.36 -0.98
C LEU A 4 -28.48 -11.21 -2.23
N LEU A 5 -29.51 -11.47 -3.04
CA LEU A 5 -29.36 -12.24 -4.28
C LEU A 5 -28.43 -11.51 -5.27
N CYS A 6 -28.50 -10.18 -5.32
CA CYS A 6 -27.59 -9.36 -6.13
C CYS A 6 -26.12 -9.53 -5.66
N VAL A 7 -25.89 -9.67 -4.35
CA VAL A 7 -24.55 -9.96 -3.80
C VAL A 7 -24.08 -11.37 -4.19
N VAL A 8 -24.97 -12.37 -4.26
CA VAL A 8 -24.63 -13.71 -4.76
C VAL A 8 -24.17 -13.67 -6.22
N TYR A 9 -24.89 -12.96 -7.10
CA TYR A 9 -24.46 -12.77 -8.50
C TYR A 9 -23.12 -12.03 -8.62
N VAL A 10 -22.84 -11.04 -7.77
CA VAL A 10 -21.54 -10.32 -7.75
C VAL A 10 -20.41 -11.19 -7.21
N LEU A 11 -20.67 -12.04 -6.20
CA LEU A 11 -19.70 -13.01 -5.67
C LEU A 11 -19.35 -14.09 -6.71
N LEU A 12 -20.35 -14.60 -7.44
CA LEU A 12 -20.15 -15.55 -8.54
C LEU A 12 -19.29 -14.96 -9.68
N ALA A 13 -19.39 -13.66 -9.94
CA ALA A 13 -18.62 -12.97 -10.98
C ALA A 13 -17.18 -12.59 -10.58
N THR A 14 -16.72 -12.88 -9.35
CA THR A 14 -15.45 -12.32 -8.80
C THR A 14 -14.48 -13.32 -8.16
N GLY A 15 -14.67 -14.64 -8.32
CA GLY A 15 -13.89 -15.68 -7.63
C GLY A 15 -12.62 -16.19 -8.33
N ALA A 16 -11.43 -15.85 -7.79
CA ALA A 16 -10.17 -16.63 -7.76
C ALA A 16 -9.36 -16.89 -9.08
N VAL A 17 -8.03 -17.16 -9.10
CA VAL A 17 -6.86 -16.83 -8.21
C VAL A 17 -5.52 -16.97 -8.99
N ALA A 18 -4.43 -16.42 -8.42
CA ALA A 18 -3.06 -16.19 -8.93
C ALA A 18 -2.08 -17.38 -9.20
N GLN A 19 -1.02 -17.11 -10.00
CA GLN A 19 0.23 -17.87 -10.26
C GLN A 19 1.42 -16.89 -10.58
N ALA A 20 2.72 -17.21 -10.31
CA ALA A 20 3.97 -16.55 -10.83
C ALA A 20 5.35 -17.14 -10.27
N PRO A 21 6.57 -16.81 -10.83
CA PRO A 21 7.96 -17.27 -10.39
C PRO A 21 9.28 -16.49 -10.94
N ASP A 22 10.58 -16.96 -10.92
CA ASP A 22 11.86 -16.34 -11.55
C ASP A 22 13.31 -17.04 -11.59
N ALA A 23 14.31 -16.38 -12.27
CA ALA A 23 15.83 -16.23 -12.49
C ALA A 23 17.00 -17.20 -12.91
N GLY A 24 17.95 -16.59 -13.69
CA GLY A 24 19.34 -16.98 -14.01
C GLY A 24 20.18 -15.87 -14.73
N THR A 25 21.46 -15.62 -14.34
CA THR A 25 22.40 -14.54 -14.83
C THR A 25 23.87 -14.86 -14.39
N PRO A 26 24.99 -14.04 -14.44
CA PRO A 26 25.27 -12.57 -14.42
C PRO A 26 26.21 -12.11 -15.60
N ALA A 27 27.25 -11.23 -15.62
CA ALA A 27 28.00 -10.20 -14.81
C ALA A 27 28.92 -9.36 -15.79
N GLY A 28 29.69 -8.30 -15.45
CA GLY A 28 29.60 -7.34 -14.32
C GLY A 28 30.92 -6.72 -13.75
N ASP A 29 31.17 -5.40 -13.95
CA ASP A 29 31.75 -4.33 -13.02
C ASP A 29 31.74 -2.94 -13.75
N ALA A 30 31.91 -1.70 -13.23
CA ALA A 30 32.19 -1.05 -11.92
C ALA A 30 31.61 0.42 -11.79
N GLY A 31 31.08 0.86 -10.62
CA GLY A 31 30.59 2.23 -10.26
C GLY A 31 30.40 2.55 -8.74
N ALA A 32 29.74 3.68 -8.37
CA ALA A 32 29.65 4.32 -7.04
C ALA A 32 28.37 3.96 -6.18
N PRO A 33 28.28 4.34 -4.87
CA PRO A 33 27.40 3.64 -3.90
C PRO A 33 25.99 4.22 -3.65
N THR A 34 25.05 3.35 -3.27
CA THR A 34 23.61 3.66 -3.03
C THR A 34 23.10 3.06 -1.71
N GLY A 35 23.78 3.33 -0.60
CA GLY A 35 23.60 2.61 0.67
C GLY A 35 22.50 3.12 1.62
N VAL A 36 22.33 2.42 2.75
CA VAL A 36 21.42 2.78 3.84
C VAL A 36 22.19 3.46 4.97
N LEU A 37 21.69 4.58 5.49
CA LEU A 37 22.24 5.21 6.70
C LEU A 37 22.13 4.26 7.90
N THR A 38 23.27 3.74 8.38
CA THR A 38 23.35 2.84 9.54
C THR A 38 23.66 3.59 10.84
N ARG A 39 24.34 4.74 10.76
CA ARG A 39 24.58 5.64 11.90
C ARG A 39 24.42 7.10 11.44
N PRO A 40 23.55 7.92 12.06
CA PRO A 40 23.51 9.35 11.79
C PRO A 40 24.79 10.04 12.31
N PRO A 41 25.16 11.22 11.78
CA PRO A 41 26.27 11.98 12.32
C PRO A 41 25.90 12.55 13.70
N ALA A 42 26.86 12.57 14.64
CA ALA A 42 26.67 13.09 15.99
C ALA A 42 27.60 14.29 16.23
N LEU A 43 27.14 15.37 16.87
CA LEU A 43 27.94 16.58 17.06
C LEU A 43 29.00 16.36 18.15
N LEU A 44 30.29 16.45 17.79
CA LEU A 44 31.43 16.29 18.72
C LEU A 44 31.96 17.63 19.23
N ARG A 45 31.94 18.68 18.39
CA ARG A 45 32.34 20.04 18.77
C ARG A 45 31.41 21.06 18.14
N GLN A 46 30.65 21.75 18.99
CA GLN A 46 29.92 22.95 18.64
C GLN A 46 30.82 24.19 18.79
N VAL A 47 30.55 25.24 18.01
CA VAL A 47 31.09 26.59 18.23
C VAL A 47 29.90 27.52 18.48
N GLU A 48 30.00 28.38 19.48
CA GLU A 48 28.95 29.35 19.74
C GLU A 48 29.07 30.55 18.79
N ALA A 49 27.97 30.90 18.13
CA ALA A 49 27.89 32.03 17.22
C ALA A 49 27.93 33.36 17.98
N ALA A 50 28.79 34.27 17.54
CA ALA A 50 28.85 35.62 18.08
C ALA A 50 27.50 36.32 17.88
N TYR A 51 26.90 36.80 18.98
CA TYR A 51 25.58 37.43 18.93
C TYR A 51 25.66 38.76 18.13
N PRO A 52 24.81 38.98 17.10
CA PRO A 52 24.90 40.18 16.29
C PRO A 52 24.67 41.46 17.12
N PRO A 53 25.55 42.48 17.04
CA PRO A 53 25.43 43.69 17.86
C PRO A 53 24.09 44.42 17.70
N ASP A 54 23.59 44.52 16.47
CA ASP A 54 22.32 45.19 16.17
C ASP A 54 21.11 44.42 16.71
N ALA A 55 21.19 43.09 16.79
CA ALA A 55 20.17 42.26 17.42
C ALA A 55 20.23 42.35 18.95
N ALA A 56 21.44 42.34 19.53
CA ALA A 56 21.65 42.51 20.97
C ALA A 56 21.15 43.88 21.47
N ALA A 57 21.40 44.96 20.72
CA ALA A 57 20.92 46.30 21.02
C ALA A 57 19.37 46.43 21.01
N GLN A 58 18.68 45.50 20.32
CA GLN A 58 17.22 45.46 20.20
C GLN A 58 16.58 44.28 20.97
N GLN A 59 17.38 43.45 21.66
CA GLN A 59 16.94 42.25 22.39
C GLN A 59 16.13 41.26 21.54
N LEU A 60 16.46 41.17 20.24
CA LEU A 60 15.78 40.30 19.27
C LEU A 60 16.28 38.85 19.41
N GLU A 61 15.40 37.86 19.28
CA GLU A 61 15.76 36.44 19.16
C GLU A 61 15.50 35.93 17.74
N GLY A 62 16.21 34.88 17.30
CA GLY A 62 16.10 34.36 15.94
C GLY A 62 16.52 32.90 15.81
N THR A 63 15.96 32.20 14.83
CA THR A 63 16.31 30.82 14.48
C THR A 63 16.64 30.72 13.01
N VAL A 64 17.89 30.40 12.68
CA VAL A 64 18.36 30.20 11.30
C VAL A 64 18.28 28.71 10.98
N VAL A 65 17.54 28.34 9.94
CA VAL A 65 17.44 26.93 9.49
C VAL A 65 18.22 26.73 8.21
N MET A 66 19.10 25.74 8.18
CA MET A 66 20.08 25.51 7.12
C MET A 66 20.25 24.02 6.81
N PHE A 67 20.63 23.69 5.58
CA PHE A 67 21.30 22.42 5.30
C PHE A 67 22.79 22.57 5.56
N ILE A 68 23.41 21.51 6.09
CA ILE A 68 24.86 21.40 6.24
C ILE A 68 25.33 20.10 5.61
N ASP A 69 26.40 20.19 4.83
CA ASP A 69 27.07 19.03 4.24
C ASP A 69 28.23 18.64 5.17
N ILE A 70 28.20 17.40 5.66
CA ILE A 70 29.18 16.82 6.57
C ILE A 70 30.00 15.78 5.78
N SER A 71 31.32 15.81 5.89
CA SER A 71 32.22 14.88 5.20
C SER A 71 32.27 13.49 5.85
N GLU A 72 32.90 12.54 5.16
CA GLU A 72 33.30 11.22 5.71
C GLU A 72 34.27 11.30 6.90
N THR A 73 34.85 12.48 7.19
CA THR A 73 35.64 12.77 8.39
C THR A 73 34.86 13.53 9.47
N GLY A 74 33.58 13.85 9.24
CA GLY A 74 32.71 14.58 10.14
C GLY A 74 32.89 16.10 10.15
N ALA A 75 33.77 16.66 9.32
CA ALA A 75 33.91 18.11 9.18
C ALA A 75 32.79 18.70 8.31
N VAL A 76 32.28 19.89 8.65
CA VAL A 76 31.32 20.61 7.80
C VAL A 76 32.04 21.19 6.58
N THR A 77 31.55 20.88 5.39
CA THR A 77 32.15 21.31 4.10
C THR A 77 31.36 22.39 3.39
N ASN A 78 30.05 22.50 3.65
CA ASN A 78 29.17 23.50 3.07
C ASN A 78 27.96 23.78 4.00
N VAL A 79 27.40 24.99 3.90
CA VAL A 79 26.27 25.48 4.68
C VAL A 79 25.34 26.28 3.77
N GLU A 80 24.06 25.94 3.74
CA GLU A 80 23.04 26.48 2.82
C GLU A 80 21.79 26.89 3.60
N ILE A 81 21.53 28.20 3.71
CA ILE A 81 20.40 28.72 4.50
C ILE A 81 19.07 28.47 3.78
N THR A 82 18.12 27.85 4.49
CA THR A 82 16.78 27.49 4.01
C THR A 82 15.67 28.35 4.61
N GLN A 83 15.87 28.88 5.83
CA GLN A 83 15.00 29.88 6.46
C GLN A 83 15.91 30.89 7.18
N PRO A 84 16.05 32.12 6.67
CA PRO A 84 16.84 33.16 7.31
C PRO A 84 16.09 33.81 8.48
N ALA A 85 16.83 34.29 9.48
CA ALA A 85 16.30 35.06 10.61
C ALA A 85 16.57 36.57 10.50
N GLY A 86 17.45 37.01 9.59
CA GLY A 86 17.86 38.40 9.43
C GLY A 86 18.71 38.94 10.58
N HIS A 87 18.84 40.26 10.65
CA HIS A 87 19.50 40.98 11.75
C HIS A 87 20.95 40.52 12.10
N GLY A 88 21.66 39.93 11.13
CA GLY A 88 23.03 39.42 11.28
C GLY A 88 23.12 37.98 11.82
N PHE A 89 22.00 37.35 12.17
CA PHE A 89 21.97 35.98 12.69
C PHE A 89 22.40 34.95 11.64
N ASP A 90 22.06 35.20 10.38
CA ASP A 90 22.29 34.30 9.25
C ASP A 90 23.79 34.13 8.97
N GLU A 91 24.52 35.23 8.96
CA GLU A 91 25.98 35.28 8.84
C GLU A 91 26.66 34.68 10.08
N ALA A 92 26.22 35.08 11.28
CA ALA A 92 26.79 34.62 12.55
C ALA A 92 26.66 33.10 12.74
N ALA A 93 25.49 32.52 12.43
CA ALA A 93 25.29 31.08 12.49
C ALA A 93 26.11 30.35 11.41
N THR A 94 26.19 30.91 10.20
CA THR A 94 26.97 30.32 9.10
C THR A 94 28.46 30.21 9.44
N GLU A 95 29.07 31.27 9.99
CA GLU A 95 30.49 31.26 10.37
C GLU A 95 30.79 30.37 11.59
N ALA A 96 29.83 30.20 12.51
CA ALA A 96 29.97 29.25 13.62
C ALA A 96 29.85 27.79 13.15
N VAL A 97 28.84 27.49 12.32
CA VAL A 97 28.52 26.12 11.87
C VAL A 97 29.59 25.54 10.95
N LYS A 98 30.27 26.36 10.14
CA LYS A 98 31.48 25.95 9.38
C LYS A 98 32.62 25.40 10.27
N GLN A 99 32.63 25.73 11.56
CA GLN A 99 33.67 25.33 12.51
C GLN A 99 33.26 24.14 13.40
N PHE A 100 32.10 23.53 13.12
CA PHE A 100 31.62 22.35 13.83
C PHE A 100 32.37 21.09 13.40
N GLN A 101 32.50 20.15 14.33
CA GLN A 101 33.00 18.81 14.08
C GLN A 101 31.97 17.78 14.52
N PHE A 102 31.66 16.83 13.66
CA PHE A 102 30.79 15.68 13.93
C PHE A 102 31.61 14.38 13.99
N GLU A 103 31.02 13.33 14.57
CA GLU A 103 31.31 11.94 14.23
C GLU A 103 30.72 11.70 12.84
N PRO A 104 31.48 11.14 11.88
CA PRO A 104 30.98 10.95 10.52
C PRO A 104 29.79 9.98 10.51
N ALA A 105 28.83 10.26 9.63
CA ALA A 105 27.72 9.37 9.38
C ALA A 105 28.21 8.06 8.77
N GLU A 106 27.62 6.93 9.17
CA GLU A 106 27.88 5.64 8.51
C GLU A 106 26.75 5.30 7.55
N VAL A 107 27.11 5.01 6.30
CA VAL A 107 26.25 4.41 5.29
C VAL A 107 26.74 2.99 5.02
N ASP A 108 25.86 2.00 5.13
CA ASP A 108 26.17 0.57 5.10
C ASP A 108 27.31 0.13 6.06
N ASN A 109 27.48 0.84 7.18
CA ASN A 109 28.58 0.70 8.16
C ASN A 109 29.97 1.14 7.64
N VAL A 110 30.02 2.14 6.75
CA VAL A 110 31.24 2.83 6.29
C VAL A 110 31.04 4.34 6.45
N PRO A 111 32.01 5.10 6.98
CA PRO A 111 31.93 6.56 7.03
C PRO A 111 31.68 7.16 5.63
N ALA A 112 30.71 8.06 5.53
CA ALA A 112 30.25 8.63 4.27
C ALA A 112 29.80 10.08 4.43
N PRO A 113 29.92 10.93 3.40
CA PRO A 113 29.41 12.29 3.44
C PRO A 113 27.87 12.31 3.42
N VAL A 114 27.27 13.19 4.22
CA VAL A 114 25.80 13.35 4.31
C VAL A 114 25.39 14.82 4.42
N ARG A 115 24.21 15.15 3.88
CA ARG A 115 23.53 16.41 4.13
C ARG A 115 22.51 16.24 5.25
N ILE A 116 22.53 17.10 6.26
CA ILE A 116 21.49 17.16 7.30
C ILE A 116 20.89 18.57 7.40
N GLN A 117 19.66 18.69 7.88
CA GLN A 117 19.06 19.97 8.23
C GLN A 117 19.38 20.31 9.69
N TYR A 118 19.91 21.50 9.93
CA TYR A 118 20.28 22.03 11.23
C TYR A 118 19.54 23.35 11.50
N ALA A 119 19.21 23.63 12.75
CA ALA A 119 18.55 24.86 13.17
C ALA A 119 19.35 25.52 14.30
N TYR A 120 19.98 26.66 14.00
CA TYR A 120 20.74 27.43 14.97
C TYR A 120 19.81 28.45 15.63
N GLN A 121 19.64 28.41 16.95
CA GLN A 121 18.81 29.36 17.69
C GLN A 121 19.66 30.33 18.51
N PHE A 122 19.44 31.63 18.31
CA PHE A 122 19.94 32.70 19.16
C PHE A 122 18.90 33.05 20.22
N VAL A 123 19.31 33.00 21.49
CA VAL A 123 18.50 33.30 22.68
C VAL A 123 19.16 34.48 23.40
N PHE A 124 18.41 35.53 23.72
CA PHE A 124 19.00 36.72 24.35
C PHE A 124 19.33 36.44 25.82
N ARG A 125 20.61 36.23 26.12
CA ARG A 125 21.13 36.30 27.49
C ARG A 125 21.56 37.73 27.77
N ALA A 126 21.03 38.35 28.83
CA ALA A 126 21.57 39.60 29.33
C ALA A 126 23.01 39.36 29.81
N PRO A 127 23.98 40.26 29.52
CA PRO A 127 25.36 40.06 29.94
C PRO A 127 25.46 40.10 31.47
N GLU A 128 26.04 39.05 32.05
CA GLU A 128 26.35 39.03 33.47
C GLU A 128 27.38 40.12 33.83
N PRO A 129 27.35 40.69 35.04
CA PRO A 129 28.42 41.55 35.51
C PRO A 129 29.72 40.74 35.55
N GLN A 130 30.77 41.26 34.89
CA GLN A 130 32.07 40.58 34.80
C GLN A 130 32.61 40.24 36.19
N PRO A 131 33.05 38.99 36.44
CA PRO A 131 33.75 38.65 37.67
C PRO A 131 35.03 39.49 37.79
N GLU A 132 35.29 40.03 38.98
CA GLU A 132 36.60 40.60 39.29
C GLU A 132 37.67 39.50 39.18
N ALA A 133 38.82 39.85 38.61
CA ALA A 133 39.84 38.87 38.23
C ALA A 133 40.58 38.29 39.45
N SER A 134 40.06 37.18 40.00
CA SER A 134 40.81 36.31 40.90
C SER A 134 42.00 35.66 40.15
N PRO A 135 43.26 35.88 40.57
CA PRO A 135 44.36 35.02 40.17
C PRO A 135 44.26 33.67 40.88
N ASP A 136 44.67 32.61 40.18
CA ASP A 136 44.65 31.19 40.57
C ASP A 136 43.26 30.55 40.74
N GLY A 137 43.13 29.32 40.21
CA GLY A 137 41.92 28.49 40.31
C GLY A 137 41.37 28.08 38.94
N GLY A 138 41.63 26.83 38.52
CA GLY A 138 40.98 26.26 37.34
C GLY A 138 39.50 25.94 37.57
N VAL A 139 38.73 25.76 36.49
CA VAL A 139 37.33 25.30 36.56
C VAL A 139 37.28 23.96 37.30
N ALA A 140 36.73 23.97 38.51
CA ALA A 140 36.67 22.78 39.34
C ALA A 140 35.62 21.80 38.77
N GLU A 141 36.07 20.64 38.28
CA GLU A 141 35.17 19.52 38.04
C GLU A 141 34.37 19.22 39.32
N PRO A 142 33.05 18.98 39.26
CA PRO A 142 32.27 18.73 40.46
C PRO A 142 32.68 17.42 41.15
N GLN A 143 33.52 17.53 42.19
CA GLN A 143 34.12 16.40 42.94
C GLN A 143 33.12 15.60 43.80
N GLY A 144 31.83 15.67 43.48
CA GLY A 144 30.80 14.87 44.12
C GLY A 144 30.61 13.49 43.47
N PRO A 145 30.02 12.53 44.20
CA PRO A 145 29.41 11.37 43.57
C PRO A 145 28.29 11.82 42.62
N VAL A 146 27.91 10.93 41.69
CA VAL A 146 26.64 11.08 40.98
C VAL A 146 25.52 10.88 41.99
N ASN A 147 24.77 11.96 42.28
CA ASN A 147 23.65 11.94 43.21
C ASN A 147 22.32 12.32 42.54
N PHE A 148 22.35 12.65 41.26
CA PHE A 148 21.17 12.79 40.41
C PHE A 148 21.46 12.22 39.02
N SER A 149 20.66 11.27 38.57
CA SER A 149 20.77 10.67 37.24
C SER A 149 19.40 10.31 36.67
N GLY A 150 19.35 9.91 35.41
CA GLY A 150 18.09 9.51 34.81
C GLY A 150 18.17 9.22 33.31
N GLN A 151 17.00 9.17 32.68
CA GLN A 151 16.84 8.91 31.26
C GLN A 151 15.74 9.80 30.66
N ALA A 152 16.00 10.46 29.53
CA ALA A 152 14.99 11.18 28.76
C ALA A 152 14.55 10.34 27.55
N VAL A 153 13.24 10.15 27.40
CA VAL A 153 12.61 9.32 26.36
C VAL A 153 11.41 10.04 25.74
N GLU A 154 11.13 9.76 24.47
CA GLU A 154 9.93 10.22 23.78
C GLU A 154 8.68 9.64 24.46
N ARG A 155 7.78 10.51 24.92
CA ARG A 155 6.47 10.14 25.46
C ARG A 155 5.71 9.27 24.46
N GLY A 156 5.13 8.16 24.93
CA GLY A 156 4.40 7.20 24.13
C GLY A 156 5.31 6.12 23.56
N THR A 157 6.20 6.45 22.62
CA THR A 157 7.03 5.43 21.94
C THR A 157 8.19 4.91 22.77
N ARG A 158 8.61 5.64 23.81
CA ARG A 158 9.79 5.37 24.66
C ARG A 158 11.11 5.35 23.88
N LYS A 159 11.21 6.08 22.77
CA LYS A 159 12.47 6.25 22.01
C LYS A 159 13.47 7.07 22.85
N PRO A 160 14.72 6.62 23.07
CA PRO A 160 15.75 7.45 23.69
C PRO A 160 15.88 8.82 23.02
N LEU A 161 15.92 9.87 23.82
CA LEU A 161 16.21 11.22 23.32
C LEU A 161 17.71 11.41 23.41
N VAL A 162 18.40 11.21 22.29
CA VAL A 162 19.85 11.46 22.17
C VAL A 162 20.08 12.95 21.93
N GLY A 163 21.03 13.57 22.62
CA GLY A 163 21.34 14.99 22.43
C GLY A 163 20.28 15.97 22.98
N ALA A 164 19.42 15.53 23.90
CA ALA A 164 18.54 16.41 24.65
C ALA A 164 19.34 17.09 25.78
N GLU A 165 19.14 18.40 25.95
CA GLU A 165 19.71 19.12 27.08
C GLU A 165 18.79 18.98 28.30
N VAL A 166 19.36 18.58 29.43
CA VAL A 166 18.70 18.53 30.74
C VAL A 166 19.32 19.64 31.60
N VAL A 167 18.50 20.55 32.12
CA VAL A 167 18.94 21.80 32.79
C VAL A 167 18.35 21.89 34.21
N LEU A 168 19.23 22.10 35.20
CA LEU A 168 18.90 22.49 36.57
C LEU A 168 18.89 24.03 36.64
N THR A 169 17.74 24.64 36.35
CA THR A 169 17.68 26.08 36.01
C THR A 169 17.96 27.04 37.18
N GLU A 170 17.93 26.57 38.43
CA GLU A 170 18.29 27.37 39.61
C GLU A 170 19.78 27.24 39.99
N LEU A 171 20.54 26.36 39.34
CA LEU A 171 21.96 26.10 39.63
C LEU A 171 22.90 26.45 38.47
N ASP A 172 22.36 26.92 37.35
CA ASP A 172 22.99 27.03 36.02
C ASP A 172 23.88 25.82 35.66
N ARG A 173 23.32 24.61 35.83
CA ARG A 173 23.96 23.36 35.41
C ARG A 173 23.12 22.69 34.35
N SER A 174 23.72 22.34 33.22
CA SER A 174 23.11 21.41 32.26
C SER A 174 24.00 20.21 31.97
N THR A 175 23.41 19.21 31.32
CA THR A 175 24.05 17.98 30.88
C THR A 175 23.31 17.49 29.62
N VAL A 176 23.96 16.70 28.77
CA VAL A 176 23.41 16.23 27.50
C VAL A 176 23.22 14.71 27.56
N THR A 177 22.10 14.23 27.02
CA THR A 177 21.75 12.81 27.06
C THR A 177 22.54 11.96 26.06
N ASP A 178 22.98 10.78 26.51
CA ASP A 178 23.76 9.83 25.71
C ASP A 178 22.93 9.09 24.63
N GLY A 179 23.56 8.14 23.93
CA GLY A 179 22.91 7.31 22.89
C GLY A 179 21.76 6.43 23.40
N GLU A 180 21.68 6.17 24.70
CA GLU A 180 20.56 5.49 25.38
C GLU A 180 19.62 6.49 26.07
N GLY A 181 19.81 7.80 25.85
CA GLY A 181 19.01 8.88 26.44
C GLY A 181 19.33 9.16 27.91
N ARG A 182 20.40 8.58 28.47
CA ARG A 182 20.76 8.72 29.89
C ARG A 182 21.47 10.04 30.15
N PHE A 183 21.26 10.59 31.35
CA PHE A 183 21.96 11.78 31.85
C PHE A 183 22.43 11.57 33.29
N SER A 184 23.40 12.39 33.72
CA SER A 184 23.80 12.45 35.13
C SER A 184 24.36 13.82 35.52
N PHE A 185 24.23 14.13 36.81
CA PHE A 185 24.82 15.28 37.50
C PHE A 185 25.57 14.81 38.75
N ARG A 186 26.62 15.56 39.12
CA ARG A 186 27.45 15.31 40.31
C ARG A 186 27.31 16.43 41.31
N GLY A 187 27.25 16.08 42.60
CA GLY A 187 27.21 17.06 43.69
C GLY A 187 26.11 18.11 43.53
N VAL A 188 24.89 17.69 43.18
CA VAL A 188 23.71 18.57 43.23
C VAL A 188 23.36 18.81 44.70
N PRO A 189 23.09 20.06 45.15
CA PRO A 189 22.72 20.33 46.54
C PRO A 189 21.46 19.57 46.98
N VAL A 190 21.40 19.20 48.26
CA VAL A 190 20.19 18.60 48.86
C VAL A 190 19.06 19.63 48.85
N GLY A 191 17.87 19.22 48.41
CA GLY A 191 16.72 20.12 48.22
C GLY A 191 15.92 19.80 46.96
N THR A 192 14.86 20.56 46.71
CA THR A 192 14.03 20.45 45.49
C THR A 192 14.47 21.45 44.44
N HIS A 193 14.79 20.98 43.24
CA HIS A 193 15.29 21.80 42.12
C HIS A 193 14.39 21.66 40.89
N PRO A 194 14.11 22.75 40.14
CA PRO A 194 13.43 22.67 38.86
C PRO A 194 14.33 22.04 37.79
N VAL A 195 13.78 21.10 37.04
CA VAL A 195 14.46 20.44 35.92
C VAL A 195 13.68 20.73 34.64
N VAL A 196 14.41 21.15 33.60
CA VAL A 196 13.87 21.38 32.26
C VAL A 196 14.57 20.47 31.26
N VAL A 197 13.83 19.83 30.36
CA VAL A 197 14.41 19.08 29.23
C VAL A 197 14.06 19.76 27.92
N VAL A 198 15.07 20.00 27.08
CA VAL A 198 14.96 20.74 25.82
C VAL A 198 15.54 19.93 24.67
N LEU A 199 14.73 19.75 23.61
CA LEU A 199 15.15 19.21 22.32
C LEU A 199 14.23 19.80 21.24
N GLY A 200 14.78 20.25 20.11
CA GLY A 200 14.09 21.18 19.18
C GLY A 200 12.69 20.73 18.72
N ASN A 201 12.53 19.45 18.39
CA ASN A 201 11.27 18.87 17.90
C ASN A 201 10.25 18.50 19.00
N TYR A 202 10.53 18.87 20.26
CA TYR A 202 9.78 18.45 21.44
C TYR A 202 9.27 19.64 22.25
N ASP A 203 8.18 19.44 22.98
CA ASP A 203 7.68 20.37 23.99
C ASP A 203 8.73 20.52 25.10
N ARG A 204 8.97 21.73 25.61
CA ARG A 204 9.86 21.95 26.77
C ARG A 204 9.26 21.28 28.01
N PHE A 205 9.73 20.08 28.34
CA PHE A 205 9.31 19.37 29.54
C PHE A 205 9.86 20.09 30.78
N LYS A 206 9.05 20.18 31.83
CA LYS A 206 9.39 20.81 33.11
C LYS A 206 8.91 19.93 34.25
N THR A 207 9.76 19.72 35.25
CA THR A 207 9.43 19.02 36.50
C THR A 207 10.20 19.66 37.67
N GLN A 208 10.03 19.12 38.87
CA GLN A 208 10.86 19.38 40.04
C GLN A 208 11.36 18.05 40.58
N GLU A 209 12.62 17.98 40.97
CA GLU A 209 13.24 16.80 41.59
C GLU A 209 13.74 17.13 42.98
N THR A 210 13.49 16.24 43.93
CA THR A 210 14.08 16.33 45.28
C THR A 210 15.32 15.46 45.36
N ILE A 211 16.45 16.10 45.67
CA ILE A 211 17.73 15.47 45.93
C ILE A 211 17.85 15.24 47.43
N GLU A 212 17.93 13.98 47.84
CA GLU A 212 18.08 13.58 49.24
C GLU A 212 19.55 13.32 49.59
N GLU A 213 19.92 13.56 50.85
CA GLU A 213 21.28 13.31 51.34
C GLU A 213 21.62 11.81 51.31
N GLY A 214 22.83 11.48 50.84
CA GLY A 214 23.34 10.10 50.82
C GLY A 214 22.67 9.15 49.81
N LYS A 215 21.80 9.65 48.94
CA LYS A 215 21.10 8.86 47.90
C LYS A 215 21.40 9.38 46.50
N GLU A 216 21.20 8.52 45.51
CA GLU A 216 21.12 8.91 44.09
C GLU A 216 19.65 9.03 43.70
N THR A 217 19.18 10.24 43.43
CA THR A 217 17.85 10.47 42.84
C THR A 217 17.88 10.00 41.39
N ARG A 218 16.96 9.11 41.00
CA ARG A 218 16.86 8.56 39.64
C ARG A 218 15.50 8.90 39.01
N ALA A 219 15.51 9.58 37.87
CA ALA A 219 14.29 10.05 37.20
C ALA A 219 14.17 9.55 35.75
N THR A 220 12.93 9.49 35.22
CA THR A 220 12.66 9.19 33.81
C THR A 220 11.74 10.25 33.21
N TYR A 221 12.18 10.90 32.14
CA TYR A 221 11.48 12.05 31.54
C TYR A 221 10.84 11.70 30.21
N TYR A 222 9.51 11.71 30.20
CA TYR A 222 8.67 11.44 29.04
C TYR A 222 8.37 12.76 28.32
N VAL A 223 9.28 13.16 27.43
CA VAL A 223 9.18 14.44 26.69
C VAL A 223 8.29 14.24 25.46
N GLN A 224 7.31 15.12 25.27
CA GLN A 224 6.34 15.01 24.18
C GLN A 224 6.88 15.63 22.88
N LYS A 225 6.74 14.91 21.76
CA LYS A 225 7.10 15.41 20.42
C LYS A 225 6.04 16.36 19.90
N ARG A 226 6.42 17.55 19.40
CA ARG A 226 5.47 18.58 18.92
C ARG A 226 4.62 18.09 17.75
N ILE A 227 5.22 17.32 16.86
CA ILE A 227 4.55 16.63 15.75
C ILE A 227 4.67 15.13 16.01
N PHE A 228 3.73 14.59 16.81
CA PHE A 228 3.66 13.15 17.02
C PHE A 228 3.19 12.43 15.74
N SER A 229 3.90 11.35 15.39
CA SER A 229 3.46 10.34 14.46
C SER A 229 4.03 9.00 14.92
N GLN A 230 3.14 8.05 15.25
CA GLN A 230 3.53 6.69 15.67
C GLN A 230 4.32 5.93 14.60
N TYR A 231 4.24 6.37 13.33
CA TYR A 231 5.15 6.00 12.26
C TYR A 231 6.03 7.20 11.94
N GLU A 232 7.26 7.19 12.44
CA GLU A 232 8.27 8.17 12.03
C GLU A 232 8.66 7.87 10.59
N THR A 233 8.23 8.74 9.67
CA THR A 233 8.59 8.61 8.25
C THR A 233 10.05 9.03 8.08
N VAL A 234 10.96 8.09 8.35
CA VAL A 234 12.34 8.21 7.91
C VAL A 234 12.30 8.28 6.39
N VAL A 235 12.58 9.46 5.83
CA VAL A 235 12.66 9.68 4.38
C VAL A 235 13.91 8.97 3.87
N ARG A 236 13.79 7.66 3.69
CA ARG A 236 14.72 6.87 2.88
C ARG A 236 14.73 7.49 1.48
N SER A 237 15.93 7.79 0.97
CA SER A 237 16.12 8.46 -0.32
C SER A 237 15.24 7.86 -1.41
N ASP A 238 14.61 8.72 -2.22
CA ASP A 238 13.54 8.37 -3.18
C ASP A 238 14.07 7.32 -4.18
N ARG A 239 13.73 6.05 -3.91
CA ARG A 239 14.38 4.92 -4.57
C ARG A 239 14.07 4.95 -6.06
N GLU A 240 15.13 5.05 -6.88
CA GLU A 240 15.08 5.34 -8.31
C GLU A 240 13.85 4.77 -9.03
N ARG A 241 12.97 5.67 -9.48
CA ARG A 241 11.75 5.33 -10.19
C ARG A 241 12.11 4.97 -11.63
N LYS A 242 12.19 3.67 -11.93
CA LYS A 242 12.48 3.15 -13.27
C LYS A 242 11.23 3.05 -14.17
N GLU A 243 10.05 3.00 -13.57
CA GLU A 243 8.77 2.85 -14.26
C GLU A 243 8.17 4.21 -14.67
N VAL A 244 7.35 4.24 -15.74
CA VAL A 244 6.80 5.50 -16.28
C VAL A 244 5.93 6.20 -15.23
N THR A 245 4.84 5.57 -14.79
CA THR A 245 4.10 6.00 -13.60
C THR A 245 4.18 4.95 -12.51
N ARG A 246 4.68 5.40 -11.35
CA ARG A 246 4.65 4.69 -10.08
C ARG A 246 4.24 5.65 -8.99
N THR A 247 3.08 5.44 -8.40
CA THR A 247 2.63 6.20 -7.22
C THR A 247 2.91 5.38 -5.97
N THR A 248 3.94 5.78 -5.22
CA THR A 248 4.24 5.22 -3.89
C THR A 248 3.42 5.97 -2.83
N ILE A 249 2.71 5.22 -1.98
CA ILE A 249 2.04 5.73 -0.78
C ILE A 249 2.64 5.06 0.46
N SER A 250 3.06 5.84 1.44
CA SER A 250 3.62 5.31 2.70
C SER A 250 2.53 5.11 3.74
N VAL A 251 2.63 4.07 4.59
CA VAL A 251 1.59 3.74 5.59
C VAL A 251 1.27 4.91 6.54
N ALA A 252 2.29 5.70 6.88
CA ALA A 252 2.20 6.85 7.77
C ALA A 252 1.20 7.93 7.30
N GLU A 253 1.05 8.08 5.98
CA GLU A 253 0.18 9.07 5.34
C GLU A 253 -1.27 8.57 5.18
N VAL A 254 -1.53 7.29 5.46
CA VAL A 254 -2.67 6.57 4.87
C VAL A 254 -3.65 6.00 5.92
N GLN A 255 -3.18 5.57 7.09
CA GLN A 255 -4.04 4.97 8.13
C GLN A 255 -5.11 5.93 8.72
N ARG A 256 -5.12 7.22 8.38
CA ARG A 256 -6.12 8.22 8.84
C ARG A 256 -7.05 8.75 7.75
N ILE A 257 -7.08 8.10 6.58
CA ILE A 257 -7.91 8.56 5.46
C ILE A 257 -9.39 8.15 5.68
N PRO A 258 -10.36 9.07 5.53
CA PRO A 258 -11.77 8.76 5.75
C PRO A 258 -12.34 7.68 4.84
N GLY A 259 -13.24 6.88 5.38
CA GLY A 259 -13.90 5.76 4.69
C GLY A 259 -12.95 4.61 4.33
N THR A 260 -11.79 4.53 4.99
CA THR A 260 -10.91 3.35 4.93
C THR A 260 -10.96 2.52 6.20
N GLN A 261 -11.48 3.07 7.31
CA GLN A 261 -11.55 2.40 8.63
C GLN A 261 -10.15 2.04 9.18
N GLY A 262 -9.11 2.76 8.74
CA GLY A 262 -7.71 2.52 9.11
C GLY A 262 -6.94 1.59 8.17
N ASP A 263 -7.60 1.04 7.15
CA ASP A 263 -7.01 0.13 6.16
C ASP A 263 -6.16 0.90 5.12
N THR A 264 -4.86 0.59 5.09
CA THR A 264 -3.92 1.19 4.14
C THR A 264 -4.15 0.74 2.70
N LEU A 265 -4.53 -0.52 2.49
CA LEU A 265 -4.60 -1.12 1.15
C LEU A 265 -5.82 -0.62 0.36
N LYS A 266 -6.91 -0.31 1.06
CA LYS A 266 -8.11 0.31 0.46
C LYS A 266 -7.85 1.68 -0.17
N VAL A 267 -6.72 2.32 0.12
CA VAL A 267 -6.40 3.66 -0.45
C VAL A 267 -5.89 3.60 -1.89
N VAL A 268 -5.54 2.42 -2.41
CA VAL A 268 -5.40 2.23 -3.86
C VAL A 268 -6.68 2.63 -4.61
N GLN A 269 -7.86 2.43 -4.01
CA GLN A 269 -9.16 2.83 -4.58
C GLN A 269 -9.37 4.36 -4.68
N ASN A 270 -8.40 5.17 -4.22
CA ASN A 270 -8.43 6.64 -4.24
C ASN A 270 -7.40 7.24 -5.23
N LEU A 271 -6.74 6.42 -6.05
CA LEU A 271 -5.70 6.84 -7.01
C LEU A 271 -6.28 7.13 -8.41
N PRO A 272 -5.57 7.89 -9.27
CA PRO A 272 -5.93 7.98 -10.69
C PRO A 272 -5.85 6.61 -11.35
N GLY A 273 -6.62 6.40 -12.42
CA GLY A 273 -6.67 5.14 -13.15
C GLY A 273 -7.45 4.02 -12.47
N VAL A 274 -7.73 4.08 -11.17
CA VAL A 274 -8.53 3.07 -10.46
C VAL A 274 -10.01 3.43 -10.53
N ALA A 275 -10.83 2.57 -11.14
CA ALA A 275 -12.28 2.75 -11.16
C ALA A 275 -12.90 2.39 -9.79
N ARG A 276 -14.01 3.03 -9.44
CA ARG A 276 -14.73 2.79 -8.18
C ARG A 276 -15.43 1.43 -8.26
N PRO A 277 -15.04 0.41 -7.48
CA PRO A 277 -15.71 -0.90 -7.52
C PRO A 277 -17.15 -0.79 -7.00
N ALA A 278 -17.98 -1.79 -7.32
CA ALA A 278 -19.30 -1.93 -6.70
C ALA A 278 -19.22 -2.04 -5.16
N PHE A 279 -20.31 -1.79 -4.45
CA PHE A 279 -20.38 -2.12 -3.03
C PHE A 279 -20.16 -3.63 -2.82
N ASN A 280 -19.31 -3.99 -1.84
CA ASN A 280 -18.74 -5.33 -1.68
C ASN A 280 -18.07 -5.89 -2.97
N GLY A 281 -17.51 -5.01 -3.81
CA GLY A 281 -16.59 -5.38 -4.89
C GLY A 281 -15.12 -5.25 -4.46
N GLY A 282 -14.44 -6.37 -4.25
CA GLY A 282 -12.99 -6.41 -3.98
C GLY A 282 -12.12 -6.23 -5.22
N ALA A 283 -12.76 -6.16 -6.39
CA ALA A 283 -12.18 -6.02 -7.71
C ALA A 283 -11.37 -4.73 -7.87
N LEU A 284 -10.16 -4.84 -8.41
CA LEU A 284 -9.28 -3.72 -8.73
C LEU A 284 -9.27 -3.49 -10.24
N VAL A 285 -10.26 -2.74 -10.71
CA VAL A 285 -10.33 -2.26 -12.09
C VAL A 285 -9.30 -1.14 -12.28
N ILE A 286 -8.28 -1.39 -13.09
CA ILE A 286 -7.28 -0.38 -13.47
C ILE A 286 -7.50 -0.02 -14.94
N ARG A 287 -7.58 1.28 -15.22
CA ARG A 287 -7.88 1.89 -16.54
C ARG A 287 -9.14 1.35 -17.23
N GLY A 288 -10.00 0.60 -16.55
CA GLY A 288 -11.19 0.00 -17.14
C GLY A 288 -10.95 -1.33 -17.86
N THR A 289 -9.86 -2.06 -17.55
CA THR A 289 -9.71 -3.49 -17.90
C THR A 289 -10.55 -4.38 -16.98
N SER A 290 -10.66 -5.67 -17.31
CA SER A 290 -11.29 -6.65 -16.41
C SER A 290 -10.48 -6.79 -15.10
N PRO A 291 -11.11 -6.99 -13.92
CA PRO A 291 -10.40 -7.08 -12.64
C PRO A 291 -9.30 -8.15 -12.57
N GLN A 292 -9.49 -9.27 -13.28
CA GLN A 292 -8.57 -10.41 -13.34
C GLN A 292 -7.23 -10.04 -14.02
N GLU A 293 -7.25 -9.00 -14.87
CA GLU A 293 -6.09 -8.51 -15.62
C GLU A 293 -5.22 -7.55 -14.80
N SER A 294 -5.59 -7.27 -13.55
CA SER A 294 -4.77 -6.52 -12.59
C SER A 294 -3.92 -7.46 -11.72
N GLY A 295 -2.67 -7.07 -11.48
CA GLY A 295 -1.76 -7.76 -10.58
C GLY A 295 -1.77 -7.18 -9.17
N VAL A 296 -1.90 -8.05 -8.16
CA VAL A 296 -1.65 -7.68 -6.76
C VAL A 296 -0.55 -8.57 -6.19
N PHE A 297 0.53 -7.96 -5.75
CA PHE A 297 1.72 -8.62 -5.22
C PHE A 297 1.98 -8.15 -3.79
N LEU A 298 2.55 -9.04 -2.99
CA LEU A 298 3.16 -8.72 -1.70
C LEU A 298 4.65 -9.09 -1.83
N ASP A 299 5.53 -8.11 -1.62
CA ASP A 299 6.98 -8.24 -1.76
C ASP A 299 7.40 -8.95 -3.07
N GLY A 300 6.79 -8.56 -4.19
CA GLY A 300 7.05 -9.14 -5.52
C GLY A 300 6.33 -10.46 -5.84
N LEU A 301 5.69 -11.13 -4.87
CA LEU A 301 4.97 -12.41 -5.08
C LEU A 301 3.46 -12.23 -5.02
N ARG A 302 2.72 -12.74 -6.03
CA ARG A 302 1.27 -12.52 -6.18
C ARG A 302 0.49 -13.00 -4.96
N ILE A 303 -0.50 -12.24 -4.50
CA ILE A 303 -1.38 -12.61 -3.37
C ILE A 303 -2.72 -13.16 -3.92
N PRO A 304 -3.30 -14.24 -3.36
CA PRO A 304 -4.50 -14.87 -3.91
C PRO A 304 -5.75 -13.98 -3.81
N ILE A 305 -5.93 -13.34 -2.66
CA ILE A 305 -7.06 -12.46 -2.30
C ILE A 305 -6.45 -11.22 -1.64
N LEU A 306 -6.95 -10.01 -1.92
CA LEU A 306 -6.50 -8.79 -1.26
C LEU A 306 -7.44 -8.31 -0.14
N TYR A 307 -8.74 -8.55 -0.28
CA TYR A 307 -9.76 -8.04 0.63
C TYR A 307 -10.82 -9.08 1.01
N HIS A 308 -11.24 -9.05 2.27
CA HIS A 308 -12.40 -9.75 2.80
C HIS A 308 -13.71 -9.19 2.25
N PHE A 309 -14.70 -10.07 2.07
CA PHE A 309 -16.08 -9.73 1.68
C PHE A 309 -16.18 -8.68 0.57
N GLY A 310 -15.25 -8.74 -0.39
CA GLY A 310 -15.17 -7.81 -1.51
C GLY A 310 -14.84 -6.37 -1.12
N GLY A 311 -13.75 -6.14 -0.39
CA GLY A 311 -13.27 -4.77 -0.14
C GLY A 311 -13.76 -4.16 1.18
N LEU A 312 -14.28 -4.96 2.11
CA LEU A 312 -14.63 -4.46 3.45
C LEU A 312 -13.36 -4.10 4.25
N THR A 313 -12.40 -5.02 4.31
CA THR A 313 -11.06 -4.84 4.92
C THR A 313 -10.03 -5.72 4.19
N SER A 314 -8.74 -5.44 4.35
CA SER A 314 -7.64 -6.17 3.71
C SER A 314 -7.15 -7.40 4.47
N VAL A 315 -6.76 -8.45 3.75
CA VAL A 315 -6.23 -9.72 4.33
C VAL A 315 -4.84 -9.58 4.97
N TYR A 316 -4.18 -8.44 4.76
CA TYR A 316 -2.87 -8.15 5.31
C TYR A 316 -2.98 -6.99 6.30
N ASN A 317 -2.42 -7.17 7.50
CA ASN A 317 -2.49 -6.18 8.57
C ASN A 317 -1.68 -4.92 8.20
N SER A 318 -2.32 -3.75 8.29
CA SER A 318 -1.75 -2.46 7.89
C SER A 318 -0.56 -1.98 8.73
N ASP A 319 -0.31 -2.56 9.91
CA ASP A 319 0.86 -2.26 10.75
C ASP A 319 2.11 -3.07 10.39
N LEU A 320 1.95 -4.13 9.58
CA LEU A 320 3.04 -4.93 9.01
C LEU A 320 3.47 -4.44 7.62
N LEU A 321 2.95 -3.30 7.17
CA LEU A 321 3.25 -2.68 5.87
C LEU A 321 4.32 -1.58 6.00
N GLU A 322 5.08 -1.37 4.92
CA GLU A 322 5.95 -0.19 4.72
C GLU A 322 5.25 0.81 3.78
N ALA A 323 4.83 0.34 2.61
CA ALA A 323 4.25 1.16 1.54
C ALA A 323 3.44 0.32 0.55
N VAL A 324 2.70 1.00 -0.33
CA VAL A 324 2.09 0.43 -1.53
C VAL A 324 2.63 1.16 -2.76
N ASP A 325 3.13 0.41 -3.73
CA ASP A 325 3.53 0.91 -5.05
C ASP A 325 2.39 0.63 -6.07
N TYR A 326 1.80 1.66 -6.66
CA TYR A 326 0.78 1.55 -7.70
C TYR A 326 1.34 1.91 -9.08
N LEU A 327 1.12 1.04 -10.07
CA LEU A 327 1.60 1.21 -11.45
C LEU A 327 0.41 0.97 -12.42
N PRO A 328 -0.21 2.03 -12.98
CA PRO A 328 -1.43 1.91 -13.78
C PRO A 328 -1.20 1.32 -15.19
N GLY A 329 0.05 1.27 -15.63
CA GLY A 329 0.49 0.75 -16.93
C GLY A 329 2.00 0.94 -17.11
N ASN A 330 2.54 0.54 -18.25
CA ASN A 330 3.94 0.69 -18.64
C ASN A 330 4.96 0.20 -17.58
N PHE A 331 4.63 -0.92 -16.93
CA PHE A 331 5.37 -1.45 -15.79
C PHE A 331 6.51 -2.41 -16.17
N SER A 332 7.51 -2.47 -15.29
CA SER A 332 8.74 -3.28 -15.40
C SER A 332 8.51 -4.73 -15.86
N ALA A 333 9.45 -5.25 -16.67
CA ALA A 333 9.51 -6.63 -17.14
C ALA A 333 9.60 -7.67 -15.99
N TYR A 334 9.92 -7.22 -14.78
CA TYR A 334 9.80 -7.97 -13.52
C TYR A 334 8.38 -8.54 -13.27
N TYR A 335 7.33 -7.88 -13.80
CA TYR A 335 5.94 -8.31 -13.69
C TYR A 335 5.41 -8.85 -15.03
N GLY A 336 4.76 -10.02 -14.98
CA GLY A 336 4.19 -10.72 -16.13
C GLY A 336 2.70 -11.01 -16.00
N ASP A 337 2.16 -11.69 -17.03
CA ASP A 337 0.87 -12.39 -16.97
C ASP A 337 -0.35 -11.45 -16.71
N ILE A 338 -0.19 -10.17 -17.02
CA ILE A 338 -1.04 -9.02 -16.65
C ILE A 338 -1.14 -8.05 -17.84
N THR A 339 -2.36 -7.67 -18.24
CA THR A 339 -2.64 -6.69 -19.32
C THR A 339 -3.18 -5.35 -18.81
N GLY A 340 -3.61 -5.27 -17.55
CA GLY A 340 -4.07 -4.06 -16.86
C GLY A 340 -2.94 -3.31 -16.17
N GLY A 341 -2.97 -3.23 -14.84
CA GLY A 341 -1.95 -2.59 -14.01
C GLY A 341 -1.51 -3.42 -12.82
N VAL A 342 -0.50 -2.91 -12.08
CA VAL A 342 0.17 -3.62 -10.98
C VAL A 342 0.06 -2.83 -9.67
N ILE A 343 -0.21 -3.56 -8.58
CA ILE A 343 -0.15 -3.08 -7.21
C ILE A 343 0.85 -3.97 -6.47
N ASN A 344 1.98 -3.39 -6.05
CA ASN A 344 2.97 -4.09 -5.22
C ASN A 344 2.96 -3.54 -3.79
N VAL A 345 2.50 -4.39 -2.88
CA VAL A 345 2.47 -4.15 -1.43
C VAL A 345 3.84 -4.50 -0.85
N ARG A 346 4.45 -3.63 -0.06
CA ARG A 346 5.71 -3.90 0.64
C ARG A 346 5.49 -4.14 2.13
N SER A 347 5.97 -5.27 2.65
CA SER A 347 5.91 -5.54 4.09
C SER A 347 7.11 -4.94 4.83
N ARG A 348 6.86 -4.36 6.00
CA ARG A 348 7.85 -3.73 6.86
C ARG A 348 8.85 -4.76 7.40
N GLU A 349 10.09 -4.36 7.65
CA GLU A 349 10.97 -5.17 8.50
C GLU A 349 10.51 -5.08 9.96
N PRO A 350 10.57 -6.17 10.75
CA PRO A 350 10.30 -6.11 12.17
C PRO A 350 11.31 -5.24 12.91
N ARG A 351 10.87 -4.61 14.00
CA ARG A 351 11.74 -3.82 14.88
C ARG A 351 12.89 -4.65 15.46
N THR A 352 14.06 -4.02 15.49
CA THR A 352 15.30 -4.57 16.07
C THR A 352 15.71 -3.85 17.36
N ASP A 353 15.05 -2.74 17.71
CA ASP A 353 15.43 -1.87 18.83
C ASP A 353 14.82 -2.29 20.17
N ARG A 354 13.56 -2.74 20.16
CA ARG A 354 12.84 -3.25 21.33
C ARG A 354 11.59 -4.02 20.93
N TYR A 355 10.99 -4.69 21.91
CA TYR A 355 9.62 -5.16 21.80
C TYR A 355 8.65 -3.98 21.63
N HIS A 356 7.74 -4.11 20.70
CA HIS A 356 6.64 -3.20 20.42
C HIS A 356 5.38 -4.03 20.17
N ALA A 357 4.21 -3.54 20.59
CA ALA A 357 2.97 -4.11 20.11
C ALA A 357 1.88 -3.05 19.94
N THR A 358 0.91 -3.41 19.10
CA THR A 358 -0.26 -2.61 18.74
C THR A 358 -1.51 -3.49 18.87
N VAL A 359 -2.60 -2.93 19.41
CA VAL A 359 -3.90 -3.60 19.57
C VAL A 359 -5.00 -2.65 19.10
N GLY A 360 -5.74 -3.06 18.07
CA GLY A 360 -6.90 -2.37 17.52
C GLY A 360 -8.21 -3.06 17.88
N ILE A 361 -9.25 -2.29 18.22
CA ILE A 361 -10.63 -2.75 18.44
C ILE A 361 -11.57 -1.76 17.75
N SER A 362 -12.60 -2.24 17.06
CA SER A 362 -13.57 -1.42 16.31
C SER A 362 -14.98 -1.96 16.47
N LEU A 363 -15.96 -1.41 15.74
CA LEU A 363 -17.29 -2.02 15.66
C LEU A 363 -17.35 -3.30 14.77
N ILE A 364 -16.30 -3.63 14.00
CA ILE A 364 -16.35 -4.78 13.06
C ILE A 364 -15.22 -5.81 13.25
N GLU A 365 -14.05 -5.39 13.72
CA GLU A 365 -12.86 -6.23 13.92
C GLU A 365 -12.06 -5.85 15.16
N SER A 366 -11.32 -6.83 15.69
CA SER A 366 -10.14 -6.59 16.51
C SER A 366 -8.90 -7.16 15.81
N ASN A 367 -7.78 -6.49 15.99
CA ASN A 367 -6.48 -6.90 15.50
C ASN A 367 -5.39 -6.67 16.57
N ALA A 368 -4.31 -7.43 16.48
CA ALA A 368 -3.11 -7.23 17.29
C ALA A 368 -1.86 -7.55 16.47
N VAL A 369 -0.77 -6.83 16.73
CA VAL A 369 0.56 -7.07 16.18
C VAL A 369 1.58 -6.93 17.29
N ILE A 370 2.47 -7.90 17.45
CA ILE A 370 3.65 -7.84 18.33
C ILE A 370 4.91 -8.08 17.52
N GLU A 371 5.97 -7.33 17.80
CA GLU A 371 7.27 -7.45 17.13
C GLU A 371 8.44 -7.12 18.07
N GLY A 372 9.65 -7.49 17.65
CA GLY A 372 10.88 -7.08 18.32
C GLY A 372 12.11 -7.93 17.95
N PRO A 373 13.27 -7.65 18.56
CA PRO A 373 14.45 -8.50 18.45
C PRO A 373 14.29 -9.79 19.27
N ILE A 374 14.76 -10.91 18.71
CA ILE A 374 15.07 -12.16 19.41
C ILE A 374 16.57 -12.18 19.75
N THR A 375 17.41 -11.72 18.82
CA THR A 375 18.85 -11.45 19.01
C THR A 375 19.23 -10.23 18.15
N ASP A 376 20.46 -9.73 18.31
CA ASP A 376 21.03 -8.61 17.54
C ASP A 376 20.99 -8.84 16.01
N THR A 377 20.82 -10.09 15.56
CA THR A 377 20.75 -10.48 14.14
C THR A 377 19.42 -11.11 13.73
N LEU A 378 18.47 -11.31 14.65
CA LEU A 378 17.19 -11.99 14.39
C LEU A 378 16.04 -11.20 15.00
N SER A 379 15.09 -10.73 14.18
CA SER A 379 13.87 -10.06 14.63
C SER A 379 12.61 -10.76 14.11
N PHE A 380 11.49 -10.54 14.80
CA PHE A 380 10.20 -11.15 14.49
C PHE A 380 9.06 -10.14 14.53
N ALA A 381 8.01 -10.40 13.75
CA ALA A 381 6.70 -9.78 13.90
C ALA A 381 5.60 -10.84 13.73
N ILE A 382 4.58 -10.82 14.59
CA ILE A 382 3.40 -11.69 14.52
C ILE A 382 2.16 -10.79 14.60
N GLY A 383 1.27 -10.93 13.63
CA GLY A 383 -0.02 -10.25 13.55
C GLY A 383 -1.18 -11.25 13.55
N GLY A 384 -2.32 -10.84 14.10
CA GLY A 384 -3.58 -11.58 14.07
C GLY A 384 -4.78 -10.64 14.01
N ARG A 385 -5.84 -11.07 13.33
CA ARG A 385 -7.07 -10.28 13.12
C ARG A 385 -8.29 -11.19 13.11
N ARG A 386 -9.41 -10.69 13.64
CA ARG A 386 -10.71 -11.36 13.63
C ARG A 386 -11.84 -10.34 13.55
N SER A 387 -12.80 -10.58 12.66
CA SER A 387 -14.08 -9.86 12.65
C SER A 387 -15.10 -10.44 13.64
N TYR A 388 -16.08 -9.62 14.03
CA TYR A 388 -17.28 -10.03 14.79
C TYR A 388 -18.56 -9.38 14.26
N ILE A 389 -18.62 -9.16 12.95
CA ILE A 389 -19.82 -8.68 12.25
C ILE A 389 -20.98 -9.68 12.47
N ASP A 390 -20.68 -10.98 12.54
CA ASP A 390 -21.60 -12.07 12.91
C ASP A 390 -22.14 -12.01 14.35
N LEU A 391 -21.56 -11.19 15.23
CA LEU A 391 -22.07 -10.88 16.57
C LEU A 391 -22.86 -9.58 16.57
N VAL A 392 -22.36 -8.53 15.90
CA VAL A 392 -22.99 -7.21 15.86
C VAL A 392 -24.32 -7.23 15.11
N LEU A 393 -24.39 -7.93 13.97
CA LEU A 393 -25.65 -8.07 13.22
C LEU A 393 -26.74 -8.81 14.00
N LYS A 394 -26.37 -9.67 14.98
CA LYS A 394 -27.34 -10.35 15.87
C LYS A 394 -27.83 -9.47 17.04
N ALA A 395 -27.14 -8.37 17.31
CA ALA A 395 -27.52 -7.41 18.35
C ALA A 395 -28.34 -6.23 17.81
N VAL A 396 -28.43 -6.08 16.49
CA VAL A 396 -29.28 -5.08 15.82
C VAL A 396 -30.60 -5.75 15.40
N PRO A 397 -31.77 -5.24 15.83
CA PRO A 397 -33.04 -5.73 15.33
C PRO A 397 -33.21 -5.32 13.87
N PHE A 398 -33.52 -6.30 13.01
CA PHE A 398 -33.93 -6.10 11.63
C PHE A 398 -35.37 -6.60 11.48
N ASP A 399 -36.25 -5.85 10.81
CA ASP A 399 -37.66 -6.20 10.61
C ASP A 399 -37.90 -7.37 9.61
N ASP A 400 -36.88 -8.18 9.34
CA ASP A 400 -36.87 -9.31 8.38
C ASP A 400 -36.25 -10.54 9.06
N ASP A 401 -37.04 -11.24 9.90
CA ASP A 401 -36.64 -12.44 10.65
C ASP A 401 -36.10 -13.57 9.75
N SER A 402 -36.37 -13.53 8.44
CA SER A 402 -36.05 -14.59 7.47
C SER A 402 -34.57 -14.72 7.06
N LEU A 403 -33.67 -13.95 7.70
CA LEU A 403 -32.28 -13.85 7.26
C LEU A 403 -31.24 -13.75 8.39
N GLN A 404 -30.69 -14.90 8.80
CA GLN A 404 -29.55 -14.97 9.70
C GLN A 404 -28.22 -14.87 8.93
N VAL A 405 -27.60 -13.68 8.95
CA VAL A 405 -26.31 -13.40 8.29
C VAL A 405 -25.15 -13.63 9.26
N ALA A 406 -24.19 -14.50 8.90
CA ALA A 406 -22.99 -14.77 9.73
C ALA A 406 -21.66 -14.53 8.99
N PRO A 407 -21.35 -13.30 8.56
CA PRO A 407 -20.11 -12.98 7.86
C PRO A 407 -18.96 -12.86 8.87
N ARG A 408 -17.91 -13.67 8.71
CA ARG A 408 -16.70 -13.57 9.52
C ARG A 408 -15.42 -13.94 8.77
N TYR A 409 -14.33 -13.25 9.09
CA TYR A 409 -12.98 -13.58 8.65
C TYR A 409 -11.99 -13.68 9.83
N TYR A 410 -10.89 -14.37 9.55
CA TYR A 410 -9.75 -14.57 10.45
C TYR A 410 -8.45 -14.47 9.65
N ASP A 411 -7.47 -13.72 10.16
CA ASP A 411 -6.11 -13.68 9.61
C ASP A 411 -5.06 -13.94 10.69
N ALA A 412 -3.94 -14.48 10.25
CA ALA A 412 -2.67 -14.33 10.96
C ALA A 412 -1.51 -14.17 9.97
N GLN A 413 -0.54 -13.35 10.37
CA GLN A 413 0.72 -13.17 9.66
C GLN A 413 1.88 -13.37 10.63
N ALA A 414 2.95 -14.02 10.18
CA ALA A 414 4.20 -14.13 10.94
C ALA A 414 5.36 -13.78 10.00
N LYS A 415 6.37 -13.06 10.50
CA LYS A 415 7.58 -12.70 9.76
C LYS A 415 8.79 -12.81 10.68
N LEU A 416 9.81 -13.54 10.23
CA LEU A 416 11.14 -13.62 10.85
C LEU A 416 12.14 -13.03 9.87
N VAL A 417 13.02 -12.16 10.34
CA VAL A 417 14.12 -11.58 9.54
C VAL A 417 15.43 -11.85 10.24
N TRP A 418 16.33 -12.58 9.56
CA TRP A 418 17.63 -13.00 10.06
C TRP A 418 18.74 -12.41 9.20
N LYS A 419 19.68 -11.69 9.82
CA LYS A 419 20.79 -10.98 9.18
C LYS A 419 22.13 -11.50 9.74
N PRO A 420 22.53 -12.76 9.47
CA PRO A 420 23.71 -13.39 10.07
C PRO A 420 25.05 -12.74 9.67
N SER A 421 25.06 -11.91 8.63
CA SER A 421 26.20 -11.07 8.26
C SER A 421 25.72 -9.87 7.44
N ARG A 422 26.58 -8.87 7.24
CA ARG A 422 26.30 -7.70 6.38
C ARG A 422 25.93 -8.06 4.92
N ARG A 423 26.27 -9.28 4.46
CA ARG A 423 26.03 -9.75 3.08
C ARG A 423 24.73 -10.50 2.89
N HIS A 424 24.16 -11.10 3.93
CA HIS A 424 23.04 -12.03 3.83
C HIS A 424 21.85 -11.59 4.70
N THR A 425 20.67 -11.47 4.09
CA THR A 425 19.40 -11.32 4.80
C THR A 425 18.45 -12.44 4.40
N PHE A 426 18.01 -13.24 5.36
CA PHE A 426 16.96 -14.23 5.19
C PHE A 426 15.66 -13.71 5.79
N THR A 427 14.54 -13.91 5.11
CA THR A 427 13.19 -13.62 5.61
C THR A 427 12.31 -14.85 5.43
N LEU A 428 11.67 -15.28 6.51
CA LEU A 428 10.61 -16.28 6.47
C LEU A 428 9.30 -15.60 6.83
N GLN A 429 8.26 -15.76 6.02
CA GLN A 429 6.96 -15.11 6.23
C GLN A 429 5.83 -16.13 6.03
N GLY A 430 4.99 -16.31 7.06
CA GLY A 430 3.75 -17.07 7.00
C GLY A 430 2.55 -16.14 6.89
N LEU A 431 1.57 -16.52 6.08
CA LEU A 431 0.27 -15.86 5.98
C LEU A 431 -0.84 -16.91 6.01
N THR A 432 -1.92 -16.61 6.73
CA THR A 432 -3.20 -17.31 6.61
C THR A 432 -4.33 -16.29 6.67
N SER A 433 -5.35 -16.51 5.85
CA SER A 433 -6.56 -15.69 5.77
C SER A 433 -7.74 -16.58 5.38
N ARG A 434 -8.89 -16.43 6.03
CA ARG A 434 -10.09 -17.21 5.73
C ARG A 434 -11.38 -16.46 6.05
N ASP A 435 -12.26 -16.40 5.05
CA ASP A 435 -13.62 -15.89 5.15
C ASP A 435 -14.62 -17.04 5.28
N ARG A 436 -15.76 -16.76 5.91
CA ARG A 436 -17.01 -17.50 5.68
C ARG A 436 -18.20 -16.55 5.72
N LEU A 437 -19.05 -16.67 4.71
CA LEU A 437 -20.39 -16.07 4.63
C LEU A 437 -21.39 -17.22 4.54
N ALA A 438 -22.20 -17.38 5.58
CA ALA A 438 -23.34 -18.29 5.57
C ALA A 438 -24.63 -17.48 5.68
N LEU A 439 -25.62 -17.81 4.84
CA LEU A 439 -26.93 -17.18 4.76
C LEU A 439 -27.99 -18.29 4.64
N LEU A 440 -28.93 -18.32 5.57
CA LEU A 440 -30.11 -19.19 5.46
C LEU A 440 -31.23 -18.41 4.75
N LEU A 441 -31.87 -19.03 3.75
CA LEU A 441 -33.05 -18.49 3.09
C LEU A 441 -34.25 -19.34 3.52
N ASP A 442 -35.11 -18.78 4.37
CA ASP A 442 -36.31 -19.48 4.86
C ASP A 442 -37.44 -19.56 3.80
N GLN A 443 -37.29 -18.84 2.68
CA GLN A 443 -38.19 -18.89 1.51
C GLN A 443 -37.38 -18.84 0.20
N PRO A 444 -37.87 -19.44 -0.91
CA PRO A 444 -37.24 -19.32 -2.23
C PRO A 444 -37.22 -17.87 -2.73
N ALA A 445 -36.31 -17.57 -3.66
CA ALA A 445 -36.15 -16.21 -4.17
C ALA A 445 -37.32 -15.72 -5.05
N ASP A 446 -37.84 -14.51 -4.79
CA ASP A 446 -38.92 -13.83 -5.54
C ASP A 446 -38.79 -13.82 -7.08
N GLY A 447 -37.58 -13.99 -7.62
CA GLY A 447 -37.29 -13.98 -9.06
C GLY A 447 -36.95 -15.33 -9.67
N ASP A 448 -36.68 -16.36 -8.86
CA ASP A 448 -36.33 -17.71 -9.31
C ASP A 448 -36.64 -18.73 -8.19
N PRO A 449 -37.75 -19.49 -8.27
CA PRO A 449 -38.13 -20.46 -7.23
C PRO A 449 -37.22 -21.70 -7.18
N SER A 450 -36.29 -21.88 -8.13
CA SER A 450 -35.24 -22.91 -8.05
C SER A 450 -34.07 -22.52 -7.14
N VAL A 451 -34.04 -21.27 -6.65
CA VAL A 451 -33.09 -20.80 -5.64
C VAL A 451 -33.71 -21.03 -4.26
N ASN A 452 -33.48 -22.24 -3.74
CA ASN A 452 -33.93 -22.68 -2.42
C ASN A 452 -32.75 -23.14 -1.55
N GLY A 453 -32.97 -23.21 -0.22
CA GLY A 453 -31.93 -23.57 0.74
C GLY A 453 -30.93 -22.45 1.04
N GLY A 454 -29.89 -22.79 1.81
CA GLY A 454 -28.87 -21.84 2.24
C GLY A 454 -27.78 -21.58 1.18
N LEU A 455 -27.13 -20.42 1.31
CA LEU A 455 -25.83 -20.12 0.70
C LEU A 455 -24.74 -20.34 1.75
N ASP A 456 -23.67 -21.06 1.37
CA ASP A 456 -22.38 -20.97 2.06
C ASP A 456 -21.29 -20.58 1.07
N VAL A 457 -20.46 -19.60 1.45
CA VAL A 457 -19.25 -19.21 0.73
C VAL A 457 -18.10 -19.18 1.72
N THR A 458 -17.11 -20.03 1.49
CA THR A 458 -15.85 -20.07 2.24
C THR A 458 -14.71 -19.82 1.26
N THR A 459 -13.97 -18.74 1.44
CA THR A 459 -12.72 -18.48 0.71
C THR A 459 -11.57 -18.39 1.70
N GLY A 460 -10.34 -18.60 1.23
CA GLY A 460 -9.15 -18.38 2.06
C GLY A 460 -7.88 -18.90 1.42
N PHE A 461 -6.74 -18.54 2.00
CA PHE A 461 -5.44 -19.03 1.59
C PHE A 461 -4.49 -19.22 2.77
N ASN A 462 -3.47 -20.05 2.55
CA ASN A 462 -2.32 -20.19 3.42
C ASN A 462 -1.08 -20.07 2.54
N GLN A 463 -0.05 -19.33 2.96
CA GLN A 463 1.21 -19.20 2.24
C GLN A 463 2.39 -19.22 3.20
N LEU A 464 3.41 -20.00 2.85
CA LEU A 464 4.75 -19.92 3.44
C LEU A 464 5.70 -19.37 2.39
N ARG A 465 6.37 -18.27 2.73
CA ARG A 465 7.24 -17.50 1.85
C ARG A 465 8.65 -17.43 2.45
N LEU A 466 9.65 -17.76 1.66
CA LEU A 466 11.07 -17.58 1.96
C LEU A 466 11.64 -16.49 1.06
N ARG A 467 12.58 -15.70 1.57
CA ARG A 467 13.42 -14.80 0.79
C ARG A 467 14.85 -14.85 1.31
N HIS A 468 15.81 -14.89 0.40
CA HIS A 468 17.23 -14.73 0.69
C HIS A 468 17.79 -13.62 -0.21
N GLN A 469 18.17 -12.51 0.41
CA GLN A 469 18.96 -11.46 -0.23
C GLN A 469 20.45 -11.67 0.07
N PHE A 470 21.26 -11.68 -0.98
CA PHE A 470 22.70 -11.60 -0.94
C PHE A 470 23.16 -10.30 -1.60
N ARG A 471 24.12 -9.59 -0.99
CA ARG A 471 24.78 -8.42 -1.61
C ARG A 471 26.28 -8.46 -1.38
N GLU A 472 27.05 -8.26 -2.44
CA GLU A 472 28.50 -8.06 -2.40
C GLU A 472 28.93 -7.10 -3.51
N GLY A 473 29.48 -5.95 -3.10
CA GLY A 473 29.89 -4.89 -4.02
C GLY A 473 28.73 -4.43 -4.91
N ARG A 474 28.76 -4.84 -6.17
CA ARG A 474 27.83 -4.41 -7.23
C ARG A 474 26.84 -5.48 -7.66
N LEU A 475 26.97 -6.68 -7.08
CA LEU A 475 26.07 -7.80 -7.27
C LEU A 475 25.04 -7.83 -6.12
N THR A 476 23.76 -7.82 -6.48
CA THR A 476 22.65 -8.21 -5.60
C THR A 476 21.97 -9.45 -6.19
N VAL A 477 21.73 -10.45 -5.35
CA VAL A 477 20.90 -11.62 -5.68
C VAL A 477 19.74 -11.68 -4.68
N ASP A 478 18.50 -11.79 -5.17
CA ASP A 478 17.29 -11.73 -4.35
C ASP A 478 16.36 -12.92 -4.63
N THR A 479 16.53 -13.99 -3.86
CA THR A 479 15.85 -15.27 -4.06
C THR A 479 14.65 -15.46 -3.17
N HIS A 480 13.47 -15.34 -3.76
CA HIS A 480 12.19 -15.64 -3.17
C HIS A 480 11.79 -17.10 -3.45
N GLY A 481 10.99 -17.67 -2.56
CA GLY A 481 10.29 -18.94 -2.77
C GLY A 481 8.96 -18.92 -2.02
N LEU A 482 7.93 -19.55 -2.56
CA LEU A 482 6.61 -19.62 -1.94
C LEU A 482 5.97 -20.98 -2.22
N VAL A 483 5.42 -21.57 -1.17
CA VAL A 483 4.40 -22.62 -1.25
C VAL A 483 3.11 -22.08 -0.67
N GLY A 484 2.01 -22.24 -1.40
CA GLY A 484 0.70 -21.76 -1.01
C GLY A 484 -0.40 -22.77 -1.26
N ASN A 485 -1.52 -22.59 -0.56
CA ASN A 485 -2.78 -23.25 -0.83
C ASN A 485 -3.90 -22.22 -0.84
N THR A 486 -4.77 -22.27 -1.84
CA THR A 486 -5.99 -21.45 -1.88
C THR A 486 -7.22 -22.35 -1.89
N LEU A 487 -8.26 -21.94 -1.18
CA LEU A 487 -9.60 -22.54 -1.20
C LEU A 487 -10.62 -21.50 -1.64
N LEU A 488 -11.43 -21.88 -2.62
CA LEU A 488 -12.77 -21.33 -2.84
C LEU A 488 -13.75 -22.48 -2.68
N ASP A 489 -14.80 -22.28 -1.90
CA ASP A 489 -15.90 -23.23 -1.69
C ASP A 489 -17.20 -22.44 -1.68
N PHE A 490 -18.13 -22.81 -2.54
CA PHE A 490 -19.40 -22.13 -2.79
C PHE A 490 -20.50 -23.17 -2.94
N GLN A 491 -21.63 -22.98 -2.25
CA GLN A 491 -22.82 -23.81 -2.41
C GLN A 491 -24.09 -22.97 -2.32
N ILE A 492 -25.06 -23.21 -3.22
CA ILE A 492 -26.43 -22.71 -3.14
C ILE A 492 -27.43 -23.75 -3.69
N GLY A 493 -28.26 -24.30 -2.80
CA GLY A 493 -29.12 -25.44 -3.12
C GLY A 493 -28.30 -26.64 -3.63
N GLU A 494 -28.64 -27.16 -4.81
CA GLU A 494 -27.91 -28.23 -5.50
C GLU A 494 -26.66 -27.75 -6.26
N ARG A 495 -26.52 -26.43 -6.50
CA ARG A 495 -25.41 -25.85 -7.27
C ARG A 495 -24.20 -25.65 -6.35
N GLY A 496 -23.00 -25.99 -6.82
CA GLY A 496 -21.79 -25.86 -6.01
C GLY A 496 -20.49 -25.80 -6.80
N LEU A 497 -19.51 -25.03 -6.30
CA LEU A 497 -18.18 -24.87 -6.87
C LEU A 497 -17.15 -24.91 -5.75
N ARG A 498 -16.20 -25.85 -5.85
CA ARG A 498 -15.07 -25.96 -4.93
C ARG A 498 -13.76 -26.09 -5.71
N ILE A 499 -12.87 -25.14 -5.48
CA ILE A 499 -11.52 -25.06 -6.05
C ILE A 499 -10.52 -25.12 -4.88
N ALA A 500 -9.64 -26.12 -4.87
CA ALA A 500 -8.56 -26.23 -3.90
C ALA A 500 -7.20 -26.30 -4.63
N SER A 501 -6.44 -25.21 -4.62
CA SER A 501 -5.13 -25.10 -5.27
C SER A 501 -3.96 -25.40 -4.32
N THR A 502 -2.84 -25.80 -4.92
CA THR A 502 -1.49 -25.66 -4.37
C THR A 502 -0.66 -24.87 -5.37
N ASP A 503 0.05 -23.85 -4.88
CA ASP A 503 0.83 -22.91 -5.68
C ASP A 503 2.30 -23.02 -5.30
N LEU A 504 3.18 -23.27 -6.28
CA LEU A 504 4.62 -23.37 -6.11
C LEU A 504 5.33 -22.31 -6.95
N TYR A 505 6.16 -21.49 -6.29
CA TYR A 505 6.77 -20.27 -6.82
C TYR A 505 8.24 -20.26 -6.37
N LEU A 506 9.20 -20.17 -7.30
CA LEU A 506 10.63 -19.97 -7.00
C LEU A 506 11.12 -18.79 -7.84
N ARG A 507 11.71 -17.75 -7.20
CA ARG A 507 12.17 -16.49 -7.82
C ARG A 507 13.50 -15.97 -7.27
N PRO A 508 14.66 -16.54 -7.63
CA PRO A 508 15.91 -15.77 -7.73
C PRO A 508 15.71 -14.46 -8.53
N THR A 509 16.61 -13.50 -8.40
CA THR A 509 16.68 -12.29 -9.25
C THR A 509 18.10 -11.81 -9.14
N VAL A 510 18.74 -11.43 -10.25
CA VAL A 510 20.10 -10.87 -10.19
C VAL A 510 20.07 -9.44 -10.69
N GLU A 511 20.58 -8.53 -9.88
CA GLU A 511 20.86 -7.14 -10.22
C GLU A 511 22.37 -6.91 -10.20
N TYR A 512 22.90 -6.29 -11.25
CA TYR A 512 24.33 -5.97 -11.37
C TYR A 512 24.55 -4.52 -11.85
N VAL A 513 25.30 -3.73 -11.09
CA VAL A 513 25.68 -2.35 -11.45
C VAL A 513 27.02 -2.35 -12.20
N PHE A 514 26.98 -2.16 -13.52
CA PHE A 514 28.18 -2.01 -14.35
C PHE A 514 28.81 -0.62 -14.26
N ASN A 515 28.04 0.42 -13.90
CA ASN A 515 28.52 1.74 -13.51
C ASN A 515 27.31 2.61 -13.16
N ASP A 516 27.56 3.84 -12.71
CA ASP A 516 26.58 4.88 -12.40
C ASP A 516 25.59 5.14 -13.57
N SER A 517 26.01 4.81 -14.79
CA SER A 517 25.22 4.96 -16.01
C SER A 517 24.64 3.66 -16.59
N VAL A 518 25.01 2.47 -16.09
CA VAL A 518 24.54 1.17 -16.60
C VAL A 518 24.36 0.17 -15.46
N MET A 519 23.13 -0.32 -15.32
CA MET A 519 22.77 -1.43 -14.43
C MET A 519 21.93 -2.44 -15.22
N VAL A 520 22.15 -3.73 -15.02
CA VAL A 520 21.37 -4.82 -15.63
C VAL A 520 20.66 -5.61 -14.53
N ALA A 521 19.42 -6.01 -14.79
CA ALA A 521 18.64 -6.90 -13.92
C ALA A 521 18.02 -8.04 -14.75
N GLY A 522 17.86 -9.24 -14.18
CA GLY A 522 17.34 -10.38 -14.96
C GLY A 522 16.77 -11.58 -14.20
N GLY A 523 16.12 -12.45 -14.99
CA GLY A 523 15.06 -13.38 -14.58
C GLY A 523 14.77 -14.55 -15.55
N LEU A 524 14.11 -15.61 -15.06
CA LEU A 524 13.85 -16.98 -15.61
C LEU A 524 12.75 -17.70 -14.80
N ASP A 525 11.56 -17.15 -14.81
CA ASP A 525 10.34 -17.68 -14.24
C ASP A 525 10.14 -19.24 -14.32
N VAL A 526 9.74 -19.91 -13.22
CA VAL A 526 9.25 -21.32 -13.08
C VAL A 526 8.10 -21.52 -12.03
N VAL A 527 6.81 -21.64 -12.44
CA VAL A 527 5.65 -21.94 -11.53
C VAL A 527 5.17 -23.39 -11.62
N ALA A 528 4.43 -23.84 -10.60
CA ALA A 528 3.34 -24.80 -10.78
C ALA A 528 2.03 -24.38 -10.05
N ASN A 529 0.87 -24.64 -10.67
CA ASN A 529 -0.43 -24.77 -10.00
C ASN A 529 -0.81 -26.25 -9.95
N LEU A 530 -1.41 -26.69 -8.84
CA LEU A 530 -1.99 -28.02 -8.68
C LEU A 530 -3.36 -27.88 -8.00
N ALA A 531 -4.43 -27.77 -8.79
CA ALA A 531 -5.79 -27.61 -8.32
C ALA A 531 -6.62 -28.89 -8.46
N LYS A 532 -7.41 -29.23 -7.42
CA LYS A 532 -8.63 -30.03 -7.61
C LYS A 532 -9.80 -29.07 -7.75
N VAL A 533 -10.63 -29.29 -8.78
CA VAL A 533 -11.88 -28.58 -9.00
C VAL A 533 -13.02 -29.59 -8.99
N THR A 534 -14.05 -29.32 -8.20
CA THR A 534 -15.36 -29.98 -8.26
C THR A 534 -16.42 -28.92 -8.46
N ALA A 535 -17.19 -29.01 -9.52
CA ALA A 535 -18.19 -28.02 -9.91
C ALA A 535 -19.47 -28.71 -10.41
N SER A 536 -20.62 -28.16 -10.03
CA SER A 536 -21.93 -28.37 -10.64
C SER A 536 -22.61 -27.00 -10.69
N ILE A 537 -22.35 -26.27 -11.77
CA ILE A 537 -22.77 -24.88 -11.98
C ILE A 537 -23.12 -24.63 -13.44
N GLN A 538 -23.89 -23.59 -13.71
CA GLN A 538 -24.08 -23.07 -15.07
C GLN A 538 -22.84 -22.28 -15.52
N GLN A 539 -22.76 -21.97 -16.81
CA GLN A 539 -21.64 -21.24 -17.36
C GLN A 539 -21.71 -19.78 -16.91
N PRO A 540 -20.71 -19.24 -16.17
CA PRO A 540 -20.79 -17.90 -15.63
C PRO A 540 -20.86 -16.85 -16.76
N PRO A 541 -21.67 -15.77 -16.60
CA PRO A 541 -21.74 -14.70 -17.59
C PRO A 541 -20.38 -13.99 -17.70
N ARG A 542 -19.94 -13.77 -18.94
CA ARG A 542 -18.63 -13.19 -19.26
C ARG A 542 -18.76 -11.70 -19.61
N GLU A 543 -17.63 -11.00 -19.81
CA GLU A 543 -17.60 -9.55 -20.06
C GLU A 543 -18.50 -9.13 -21.26
N GLY A 544 -19.59 -8.42 -20.96
CA GLY A 544 -20.66 -8.01 -21.88
C GLY A 544 -21.90 -8.91 -21.93
N GLU A 545 -21.93 -10.03 -21.20
CA GLU A 545 -23.04 -10.98 -21.19
C GLU A 545 -23.99 -10.69 -20.01
N PRO A 546 -25.28 -10.44 -20.26
CA PRO A 546 -26.25 -10.31 -19.19
C PRO A 546 -26.59 -11.69 -18.59
N PRO A 547 -26.96 -11.78 -17.30
CA PRO A 547 -27.27 -13.04 -16.64
C PRO A 547 -28.62 -13.62 -17.09
N SER A 548 -28.64 -14.92 -17.40
CA SER A 548 -29.84 -15.71 -17.65
C SER A 548 -30.56 -16.12 -16.35
N PRO A 549 -31.87 -16.49 -16.40
CA PRO A 549 -32.53 -17.22 -15.32
C PRO A 549 -31.84 -18.59 -15.06
N LEU A 550 -31.71 -19.02 -13.81
CA LEU A 550 -30.94 -20.22 -13.45
C LEU A 550 -31.68 -21.53 -13.75
N VAL A 551 -32.90 -21.48 -14.31
CA VAL A 551 -33.67 -22.65 -14.75
C VAL A 551 -33.45 -22.93 -16.25
N THR A 552 -32.92 -21.97 -17.02
CA THR A 552 -32.83 -22.07 -18.49
C THR A 552 -31.48 -22.52 -19.05
N GLU A 553 -30.52 -22.90 -18.18
CA GLU A 553 -29.19 -23.36 -18.58
C GLU A 553 -28.83 -24.68 -17.86
N ASP A 554 -28.20 -25.60 -18.58
CA ASP A 554 -27.77 -26.90 -18.03
C ASP A 554 -26.62 -26.75 -17.00
N LEU A 555 -26.56 -27.66 -16.03
CA LEU A 555 -25.45 -27.73 -15.07
C LEU A 555 -24.24 -28.42 -15.72
N ILE A 556 -23.15 -27.66 -15.87
CA ILE A 556 -21.84 -28.18 -16.26
C ILE A 556 -21.21 -28.84 -15.02
N ASN A 557 -20.97 -30.14 -15.13
CA ASN A 557 -20.45 -30.98 -14.05
C ASN A 557 -18.97 -31.32 -14.30
N ILE A 558 -18.11 -31.03 -13.33
CA ILE A 558 -16.66 -31.35 -13.36
C ILE A 558 -16.25 -31.94 -12.01
N ASP A 559 -15.52 -33.06 -12.03
CA ASP A 559 -14.57 -33.45 -10.97
C ASP A 559 -13.23 -33.72 -11.67
N GLY A 560 -12.23 -32.87 -11.43
CA GLY A 560 -10.98 -32.89 -12.18
C GLY A 560 -9.78 -32.38 -11.40
N LYS A 561 -8.59 -32.76 -11.90
CA LYS A 561 -7.30 -32.22 -11.46
C LYS A 561 -6.71 -31.36 -12.57
N PHE A 562 -6.48 -30.10 -12.26
CA PHE A 562 -5.95 -29.10 -13.18
C PHE A 562 -4.56 -28.70 -12.71
N THR A 563 -3.64 -28.67 -13.65
CA THR A 563 -2.23 -28.34 -13.46
C THR A 563 -1.89 -27.22 -14.42
N GLN A 564 -1.07 -26.29 -13.97
CA GLN A 564 -0.57 -25.19 -14.80
C GLN A 564 0.93 -25.02 -14.55
N TYR A 565 1.69 -24.69 -15.59
CA TYR A 565 3.11 -24.36 -15.48
C TYR A 565 3.37 -23.11 -16.32
N TYR A 566 4.00 -22.08 -15.74
CA TYR A 566 4.38 -20.85 -16.46
C TYR A 566 5.89 -20.58 -16.36
N PRO A 567 6.74 -21.35 -17.06
CA PRO A 567 8.13 -20.97 -17.21
C PRO A 567 8.29 -19.73 -18.10
N SER A 568 8.92 -18.67 -17.62
CA SER A 568 9.15 -17.41 -18.35
C SER A 568 10.61 -16.96 -18.20
N ALA A 569 10.96 -15.76 -18.67
CA ALA A 569 12.25 -15.11 -18.45
C ALA A 569 12.09 -13.61 -18.59
N TRP A 570 12.95 -12.81 -17.96
CA TRP A 570 12.97 -11.36 -18.16
C TRP A 570 14.37 -10.76 -18.01
N ALA A 571 14.60 -9.62 -18.65
CA ALA A 571 15.80 -8.82 -18.47
C ALA A 571 15.47 -7.33 -18.65
N GLU A 572 16.17 -6.47 -17.92
CA GLU A 572 16.12 -5.02 -18.05
C GLU A 572 17.53 -4.42 -18.01
N VAL A 573 17.75 -3.36 -18.78
CA VAL A 573 18.91 -2.49 -18.63
C VAL A 573 18.41 -1.13 -18.17
N ARG A 574 18.95 -0.59 -17.08
CA ARG A 574 18.79 0.83 -16.72
C ARG A 574 20.01 1.56 -17.28
N TRP A 575 19.78 2.47 -18.22
CA TRP A 575 20.83 3.18 -18.93
C TRP A 575 20.64 4.69 -18.81
N ARG A 576 21.71 5.38 -18.39
CA ARG A 576 21.84 6.84 -18.47
C ARG A 576 22.83 7.21 -19.58
N PRO A 577 22.37 7.51 -20.81
CA PRO A 577 23.23 8.13 -21.82
C PRO A 577 23.74 9.52 -21.39
N ILE A 578 22.97 10.24 -20.57
CA ILE A 578 23.35 11.45 -19.83
C ILE A 578 22.73 11.40 -18.43
N LYS A 579 23.31 12.13 -17.47
CA LYS A 579 22.93 12.13 -16.04
C LYS A 579 21.41 12.15 -15.80
N ASP A 580 20.71 13.03 -16.50
CA ASP A 580 19.32 13.40 -16.23
C ASP A 580 18.29 12.62 -17.09
N LEU A 581 18.76 11.76 -18.00
CA LEU A 581 17.94 10.92 -18.87
C LEU A 581 18.12 9.44 -18.51
N LEU A 582 17.08 8.82 -17.96
CA LEU A 582 17.00 7.39 -17.71
C LEU A 582 16.20 6.70 -18.82
N VAL A 583 16.80 5.71 -19.46
CA VAL A 583 16.21 4.86 -20.50
C VAL A 583 16.22 3.42 -19.97
N VAL A 584 15.07 2.75 -20.00
CA VAL A 584 14.90 1.39 -19.47
C VAL A 584 14.27 0.48 -20.53
N PRO A 585 15.05 -0.06 -21.48
CA PRO A 585 14.62 -1.19 -22.28
C PRO A 585 14.53 -2.44 -21.41
N GLY A 586 13.46 -3.21 -21.61
CA GLY A 586 13.25 -4.51 -20.99
C GLY A 586 12.59 -5.49 -21.94
N ILE A 587 12.75 -6.78 -21.66
CA ILE A 587 12.09 -7.86 -22.38
C ILE A 587 11.65 -8.92 -21.38
N ARG A 588 10.47 -9.51 -21.59
CA ARG A 588 10.00 -10.71 -20.90
C ARG A 588 9.45 -11.72 -21.89
N THR A 589 9.79 -12.99 -21.77
CA THR A 589 9.22 -14.09 -22.58
C THR A 589 8.49 -15.06 -21.67
N GLU A 590 7.18 -15.25 -21.82
CA GLU A 590 6.44 -16.28 -21.06
C GLU A 590 6.24 -17.53 -21.92
N SER A 591 6.19 -18.69 -21.29
CA SER A 591 5.74 -19.96 -21.87
C SER A 591 4.81 -20.61 -20.87
N TYR A 592 3.67 -21.14 -21.32
CA TYR A 592 2.68 -21.71 -20.41
C TYR A 592 1.93 -22.89 -21.02
N ILE A 593 1.39 -23.74 -20.14
CA ILE A 593 0.53 -24.87 -20.49
C ILE A 593 -0.40 -25.20 -19.32
N PHE A 594 -1.65 -25.57 -19.62
CA PHE A 594 -2.65 -26.09 -18.69
C PHE A 594 -2.92 -27.57 -19.02
N THR A 595 -3.40 -28.39 -18.07
CA THR A 595 -3.67 -29.83 -18.25
C THR A 595 -4.32 -30.21 -19.59
N ASP A 596 -5.32 -29.43 -20.02
CA ASP A 596 -6.14 -29.78 -21.17
C ASP A 596 -5.56 -29.27 -22.51
N GLN A 597 -4.52 -28.41 -22.48
CA GLN A 597 -3.88 -27.89 -23.70
C GLN A 597 -2.87 -28.91 -24.27
N GLN A 598 -2.96 -29.19 -25.57
CA GLN A 598 -2.02 -30.08 -26.27
C GLN A 598 -0.66 -29.42 -26.59
N GLU A 599 -0.53 -28.09 -26.45
CA GLU A 599 0.67 -27.33 -26.82
C GLU A 599 1.10 -26.34 -25.73
N VAL A 600 2.42 -26.16 -25.57
CA VAL A 600 2.99 -25.05 -24.79
C VAL A 600 2.87 -23.76 -25.60
N LYS A 601 2.01 -22.84 -25.17
CA LYS A 601 1.87 -21.50 -25.76
C LYS A 601 2.99 -20.58 -25.24
N ARG A 602 3.34 -19.53 -26.00
CA ARG A 602 4.47 -18.64 -25.69
C ARG A 602 4.20 -17.18 -26.06
N THR A 603 4.81 -16.25 -25.34
CA THR A 603 4.68 -14.80 -25.52
C THR A 603 6.06 -14.12 -25.56
N VAL A 604 6.12 -12.92 -26.14
CA VAL A 604 7.29 -12.04 -26.06
C VAL A 604 6.80 -10.62 -25.78
N ASN A 605 7.35 -10.00 -24.74
CA ASN A 605 6.92 -8.74 -24.15
C ASN A 605 8.10 -7.73 -24.14
N PRO A 606 8.46 -7.12 -25.28
CA PRO A 606 9.38 -5.99 -25.28
C PRO A 606 8.72 -4.77 -24.63
N ARG A 607 9.48 -4.03 -23.82
CA ARG A 607 9.03 -2.86 -23.07
C ARG A 607 10.12 -1.78 -23.06
N LEU A 608 9.71 -0.52 -23.04
CA LEU A 608 10.60 0.64 -22.94
C LEU A 608 9.96 1.70 -22.06
N ALA A 609 10.66 2.11 -21.00
CA ALA A 609 10.34 3.31 -20.24
C ALA A 609 11.45 4.36 -20.42
N VAL A 610 11.06 5.64 -20.44
CA VAL A 610 11.96 6.79 -20.54
C VAL A 610 11.52 7.84 -19.53
N ARG A 611 12.48 8.37 -18.76
CA ARG A 611 12.27 9.49 -17.82
C ARG A 611 13.40 10.50 -18.00
N TYR A 612 13.06 11.77 -18.14
CA TYR A 612 13.99 12.86 -18.36
C TYR A 612 13.71 13.99 -17.37
N ALA A 613 14.65 14.25 -16.46
CA ALA A 613 14.60 15.41 -15.58
C ALA A 613 14.96 16.66 -16.40
N LEU A 614 13.94 17.33 -16.92
CA LEU A 614 14.08 18.56 -17.73
C LEU A 614 14.52 19.74 -16.86
N THR A 615 14.13 19.74 -15.58
CA THR A 615 14.67 20.59 -14.51
C THR A 615 14.72 19.79 -13.21
N GLU A 616 15.32 20.36 -12.16
CA GLU A 616 15.31 19.81 -10.79
C GLU A 616 13.90 19.60 -10.21
N THR A 617 12.88 20.28 -10.75
CA THR A 617 11.49 20.17 -10.31
C THR A 617 10.54 19.54 -11.33
N LEU A 618 10.95 19.36 -12.59
CA LEU A 618 10.09 18.87 -13.68
C LEU A 618 10.73 17.68 -14.39
N THR A 619 10.12 16.50 -14.22
CA THR A 619 10.45 15.29 -14.97
C THR A 619 9.42 15.04 -16.06
N LEU A 620 9.86 14.92 -17.32
CA LEU A 620 9.08 14.36 -18.41
C LEU A 620 9.23 12.84 -18.43
N LYS A 621 8.18 12.12 -18.84
CA LYS A 621 8.15 10.66 -18.84
C LYS A 621 7.32 10.10 -19.98
N GLY A 622 7.63 8.88 -20.40
CA GLY A 622 6.79 8.12 -21.30
C GLY A 622 7.29 6.70 -21.50
N GLY A 623 6.49 5.87 -22.15
CA GLY A 623 6.88 4.51 -22.49
C GLY A 623 5.94 3.81 -23.45
N ALA A 624 6.41 2.68 -23.95
CA ALA A 624 5.69 1.77 -24.82
C ALA A 624 6.01 0.33 -24.42
N GLY A 625 5.07 -0.59 -24.53
CA GLY A 625 5.37 -2.00 -24.30
C GLY A 625 4.24 -2.95 -24.66
N VAL A 626 4.63 -4.19 -24.93
CA VAL A 626 3.72 -5.31 -25.11
C VAL A 626 3.55 -6.03 -23.77
N TYR A 627 2.31 -6.39 -23.48
CA TYR A 627 1.87 -7.08 -22.28
C TYR A 627 0.92 -8.21 -22.70
N HIS A 628 1.09 -9.39 -22.14
CA HIS A 628 0.18 -10.51 -22.33
C HIS A 628 -0.40 -10.96 -20.99
N SER A 629 -1.61 -11.49 -21.03
CA SER A 629 -2.26 -12.17 -19.91
C SER A 629 -2.76 -13.52 -20.41
N PRO A 630 -2.27 -14.64 -19.86
CA PRO A 630 -2.75 -15.96 -20.25
C PRO A 630 -4.24 -16.12 -19.90
N PRO A 631 -4.92 -17.16 -20.44
CA PRO A 631 -6.27 -17.50 -20.02
C PRO A 631 -6.35 -17.77 -18.50
N VAL A 632 -7.51 -17.55 -17.89
CA VAL A 632 -7.80 -18.01 -16.51
C VAL A 632 -8.30 -19.46 -16.51
N GLN A 633 -8.28 -20.14 -15.36
CA GLN A 633 -8.32 -21.62 -15.28
C GLN A 633 -9.52 -22.31 -15.94
N ASP A 634 -10.70 -21.68 -15.99
CA ASP A 634 -11.90 -22.20 -16.67
C ASP A 634 -11.81 -22.09 -18.20
N GLU A 635 -11.14 -21.06 -18.70
CA GLU A 635 -11.11 -20.71 -20.13
C GLU A 635 -10.49 -21.79 -21.03
N PRO A 636 -9.38 -22.47 -20.67
CA PRO A 636 -8.83 -23.56 -21.47
C PRO A 636 -9.48 -24.93 -21.18
N SER A 637 -10.46 -25.04 -20.29
CA SER A 637 -11.10 -26.33 -20.00
C SER A 637 -12.12 -26.71 -21.07
N PRO A 638 -12.15 -27.96 -21.58
CA PRO A 638 -13.14 -28.43 -22.56
C PRO A 638 -14.60 -28.26 -22.12
N GLY A 639 -14.87 -28.27 -20.81
CA GLY A 639 -16.23 -28.17 -20.26
C GLY A 639 -16.80 -26.75 -20.21
N PHE A 640 -15.96 -25.74 -19.99
CA PHE A 640 -16.38 -24.33 -19.86
C PHE A 640 -15.90 -23.43 -21.00
N GLY A 641 -14.92 -23.88 -21.79
CA GLY A 641 -14.18 -23.07 -22.75
C GLY A 641 -13.47 -23.88 -23.83
N ASN A 642 -12.23 -23.50 -24.16
CA ASN A 642 -11.47 -23.95 -25.33
C ASN A 642 -9.97 -24.17 -25.01
N PRO A 643 -9.46 -25.41 -25.06
CA PRO A 643 -8.04 -25.71 -24.87
C PRO A 643 -7.06 -25.03 -25.84
N ASP A 644 -7.49 -24.48 -26.96
CA ASP A 644 -6.57 -23.92 -27.96
C ASP A 644 -6.14 -22.47 -27.66
N LEU A 645 -6.76 -21.84 -26.65
CA LEU A 645 -6.64 -20.40 -26.37
C LEU A 645 -5.19 -19.92 -26.16
N GLY A 646 -4.87 -18.84 -26.87
CA GLY A 646 -3.69 -18.00 -26.64
C GLY A 646 -3.94 -16.93 -25.58
N ALA A 647 -2.87 -16.24 -25.20
CA ALA A 647 -2.92 -15.14 -24.26
C ALA A 647 -3.60 -13.91 -24.89
N LYS A 648 -4.36 -13.18 -24.08
CA LYS A 648 -4.86 -11.84 -24.41
C LYS A 648 -3.68 -10.87 -24.47
N ARG A 649 -3.69 -9.90 -25.37
CA ARG A 649 -2.57 -8.97 -25.58
C ARG A 649 -3.01 -7.51 -25.42
N SER A 650 -2.08 -6.71 -24.91
CA SER A 650 -2.23 -5.28 -24.62
C SER A 650 -0.96 -4.55 -25.01
N LEU A 651 -1.09 -3.58 -25.93
CA LEU A 651 -0.03 -2.71 -26.41
C LEU A 651 -0.21 -1.34 -25.75
N GLN A 652 0.53 -1.10 -24.66
CA GLN A 652 0.35 0.06 -23.79
C GLN A 652 1.32 1.20 -24.13
N TYR A 653 0.79 2.40 -24.32
CA TYR A 653 1.53 3.64 -24.50
C TYR A 653 1.15 4.67 -23.44
N SER A 654 2.14 5.42 -22.94
CA SER A 654 1.86 6.61 -22.13
C SER A 654 2.93 7.70 -22.28
N VAL A 655 2.51 8.94 -22.06
CA VAL A 655 3.36 10.14 -21.98
C VAL A 655 2.81 11.04 -20.88
N GLY A 656 3.69 11.62 -20.06
CA GLY A 656 3.29 12.44 -18.92
C GLY A 656 4.39 13.31 -18.34
N ALA A 657 4.07 13.96 -17.23
CA ALA A 657 4.98 14.80 -16.47
C ALA A 657 4.80 14.59 -14.96
N GLU A 658 5.87 14.87 -14.21
CA GLU A 658 5.89 14.95 -12.74
C GLU A 658 6.53 16.28 -12.36
N TRP A 659 5.75 17.16 -11.74
CA TRP A 659 6.17 18.50 -11.34
C TRP A 659 6.11 18.67 -9.81
N GLN A 660 7.27 18.80 -9.18
CA GLN A 660 7.43 19.12 -7.77
C GLN A 660 7.43 20.65 -7.62
N ALA A 661 6.25 21.27 -7.71
CA ALA A 661 6.08 22.73 -7.73
C ALA A 661 6.65 23.43 -6.48
N ARG A 662 6.66 22.73 -5.35
CA ARG A 662 7.32 23.08 -4.07
C ARG A 662 7.64 21.79 -3.30
N PRO A 663 8.49 21.79 -2.25
CA PRO A 663 8.73 20.59 -1.45
C PRO A 663 7.44 19.90 -0.93
N GLU A 664 6.40 20.68 -0.62
CA GLU A 664 5.12 20.17 -0.14
C GLU A 664 4.07 19.87 -1.23
N TRP A 665 4.31 20.23 -2.51
CA TRP A 665 3.34 20.07 -3.62
C TRP A 665 3.88 19.29 -4.81
N PHE A 666 3.22 18.19 -5.13
CA PHE A 666 3.47 17.34 -6.30
C PHE A 666 2.27 17.37 -7.26
N VAL A 667 2.54 17.54 -8.55
CA VAL A 667 1.55 17.41 -9.64
C VAL A 667 2.05 16.37 -10.64
N GLY A 668 1.36 15.23 -10.73
CA GLY A 668 1.59 14.22 -11.76
C GLY A 668 0.46 14.23 -12.79
N SER A 669 0.79 14.19 -14.08
CA SER A 669 -0.18 14.06 -15.17
C SER A 669 0.29 13.06 -16.21
N GLU A 670 -0.64 12.29 -16.79
CA GLU A 670 -0.36 11.30 -17.83
C GLU A 670 -1.51 11.21 -18.84
N VAL A 671 -1.17 11.06 -20.12
CA VAL A 671 -2.08 10.61 -21.18
C VAL A 671 -1.65 9.20 -21.58
N PHE A 672 -2.64 8.30 -21.74
CA PHE A 672 -2.39 6.90 -22.07
C PHE A 672 -3.30 6.38 -23.20
N TYR A 673 -2.81 5.37 -23.91
CA TYR A 673 -3.55 4.59 -24.89
C TYR A 673 -3.08 3.13 -24.84
N ASN A 674 -4.02 2.20 -24.65
CA ASN A 674 -3.81 0.76 -24.73
C ASN A 674 -4.62 0.23 -25.92
N ASP A 675 -3.96 -0.37 -26.91
CA ASP A 675 -4.63 -1.19 -27.93
C ASP A 675 -4.71 -2.63 -27.41
N LEU A 676 -5.87 -3.28 -27.55
CA LEU A 676 -6.09 -4.63 -27.04
C LEU A 676 -6.51 -5.58 -28.16
N ASP A 677 -5.86 -6.73 -28.24
CA ASP A 677 -6.13 -7.77 -29.22
C ASP A 677 -6.03 -9.18 -28.62
N ASP A 678 -6.44 -10.16 -29.41
CA ASP A 678 -6.63 -11.55 -29.00
C ASP A 678 -7.50 -11.71 -27.74
N LEU A 679 -8.44 -10.78 -27.52
CA LEU A 679 -9.38 -10.84 -26.39
C LEU A 679 -10.27 -12.07 -26.52
N ILE A 680 -10.44 -12.76 -25.40
CA ILE A 680 -11.26 -13.97 -25.31
C ILE A 680 -12.74 -13.58 -25.38
N VAL A 681 -13.48 -14.26 -26.26
CA VAL A 681 -14.89 -14.04 -26.59
C VAL A 681 -15.59 -15.39 -26.77
N ARG A 682 -16.93 -15.45 -26.59
CA ARG A 682 -17.70 -16.65 -26.94
C ARG A 682 -17.62 -16.97 -28.42
N SER A 683 -17.77 -18.25 -28.74
CA SER A 683 -17.94 -18.74 -30.09
C SER A 683 -18.97 -19.85 -30.18
N ASN A 684 -19.94 -19.65 -31.07
CA ASN A 684 -20.99 -20.63 -31.38
C ASN A 684 -20.59 -21.58 -32.52
N ALA A 685 -19.31 -21.60 -32.90
CA ALA A 685 -18.78 -22.52 -33.90
C ALA A 685 -18.62 -23.93 -33.32
N ARG A 686 -18.41 -24.91 -34.20
CA ARG A 686 -17.91 -26.23 -33.83
C ARG A 686 -16.54 -26.44 -34.46
N VAL A 687 -15.63 -27.06 -33.70
CA VAL A 687 -14.31 -27.48 -34.15
C VAL A 687 -14.25 -29.01 -34.18
N VAL A 688 -13.22 -29.58 -34.81
CA VAL A 688 -12.96 -31.02 -34.78
C VAL A 688 -11.81 -31.29 -33.81
N ARG A 689 -12.04 -32.10 -32.78
CA ARG A 689 -11.01 -32.59 -31.85
C ARG A 689 -11.02 -34.11 -31.88
N ASP A 690 -9.85 -34.72 -32.05
CA ASP A 690 -9.66 -36.18 -32.03
C ASP A 690 -10.60 -36.98 -32.97
N GLY A 691 -11.12 -36.33 -34.02
CA GLY A 691 -12.07 -36.87 -34.99
C GLY A 691 -13.54 -36.51 -34.74
N GLU A 692 -13.90 -36.02 -33.55
CA GLU A 692 -15.27 -35.64 -33.20
C GLU A 692 -15.53 -34.14 -33.38
N SER A 693 -16.76 -33.79 -33.79
CA SER A 693 -17.18 -32.39 -33.85
C SER A 693 -17.69 -31.92 -32.48
N VAL A 694 -16.97 -31.01 -31.84
CA VAL A 694 -17.29 -30.45 -30.51
C VAL A 694 -17.56 -28.94 -30.60
N PRO A 695 -18.28 -28.33 -29.65
CA PRO A 695 -18.40 -26.87 -29.56
C PRO A 695 -17.02 -26.20 -29.43
N GLU A 696 -16.88 -24.99 -30.00
CA GLU A 696 -15.68 -24.17 -29.77
C GLU A 696 -15.73 -23.42 -28.43
N ASN A 697 -16.93 -23.05 -27.95
CA ASN A 697 -17.23 -22.30 -26.71
C ASN A 697 -16.61 -20.90 -26.62
N LEU A 698 -15.28 -20.79 -26.68
CA LEU A 698 -14.49 -19.56 -26.55
C LEU A 698 -13.43 -19.48 -27.65
N LYS A 699 -12.98 -18.27 -27.98
CA LYS A 699 -11.80 -18.05 -28.84
C LYS A 699 -11.14 -16.71 -28.57
N ASN A 700 -9.87 -16.56 -28.95
CA ASN A 700 -9.26 -15.26 -29.16
C ASN A 700 -9.87 -14.64 -30.44
N GLY A 701 -10.38 -13.41 -30.36
CA GLY A 701 -11.04 -12.78 -31.52
C GLY A 701 -11.77 -11.47 -31.24
N GLY A 702 -11.91 -11.08 -29.98
CA GLY A 702 -12.29 -9.71 -29.63
C GLY A 702 -11.10 -8.75 -29.78
N VAL A 703 -11.41 -7.49 -30.05
CA VAL A 703 -10.45 -6.37 -29.99
C VAL A 703 -10.99 -5.28 -29.07
N GLY A 704 -10.10 -4.52 -28.45
CA GLY A 704 -10.42 -3.46 -27.51
C GLY A 704 -9.50 -2.26 -27.66
N ARG A 705 -9.90 -1.14 -27.07
CA ARG A 705 -9.11 0.08 -26.96
C ARG A 705 -9.46 0.79 -25.66
N ILE A 706 -8.45 1.28 -24.97
CA ILE A 706 -8.62 2.02 -23.73
C ILE A 706 -7.72 3.26 -23.77
N TYR A 707 -8.28 4.44 -23.55
CA TYR A 707 -7.51 5.68 -23.62
C TYR A 707 -8.03 6.71 -22.62
N GLY A 708 -7.17 7.64 -22.21
CA GLY A 708 -7.56 8.64 -21.23
C GLY A 708 -6.44 9.57 -20.76
N PHE A 709 -6.81 10.37 -19.78
CA PHE A 709 -5.97 11.32 -19.06
C PHE A 709 -6.13 11.10 -17.54
N GLU A 710 -5.00 11.08 -16.84
CA GLU A 710 -4.90 10.93 -15.39
C GLU A 710 -4.18 12.15 -14.80
N LEU A 711 -4.69 12.64 -13.66
CA LEU A 711 -4.14 13.76 -12.90
C LEU A 711 -4.08 13.40 -11.41
N LEU A 712 -2.95 13.68 -10.77
CA LEU A 712 -2.76 13.61 -9.32
C LEU A 712 -2.13 14.91 -8.82
N VAL A 713 -2.89 15.69 -8.04
CA VAL A 713 -2.38 16.84 -7.29
C VAL A 713 -2.29 16.43 -5.82
N ARG A 714 -1.08 16.23 -5.30
CA ARG A 714 -0.82 15.76 -3.92
C ARG A 714 -0.10 16.84 -3.12
N ARG A 715 -0.58 17.07 -1.90
CA ARG A 715 0.11 17.87 -0.87
C ARG A 715 0.65 16.93 0.21
N ALA A 716 1.96 16.96 0.42
CA ALA A 716 2.61 16.20 1.49
C ALA A 716 2.18 16.71 2.89
N LEU A 717 2.27 15.83 3.89
CA LEU A 717 1.92 16.19 5.27
C LEU A 717 2.94 17.21 5.80
N THR A 718 2.46 18.44 5.97
CA THR A 718 3.16 19.55 6.63
C THR A 718 2.58 19.70 8.05
N ASP A 719 2.75 20.85 8.72
CA ASP A 719 2.38 21.03 10.14
C ASP A 719 0.95 20.60 10.49
N ARG A 720 0.00 20.79 9.56
CA ARG A 720 -1.43 20.51 9.79
C ARG A 720 -2.20 19.90 8.63
N LEU A 721 -1.91 20.28 7.37
CA LEU A 721 -2.72 19.89 6.22
C LEU A 721 -2.00 18.86 5.34
N PHE A 722 -2.70 17.78 5.03
CA PHE A 722 -2.36 16.73 4.08
C PHE A 722 -3.54 16.46 3.14
N GLY A 723 -3.29 16.00 1.91
CA GLY A 723 -4.36 15.58 1.02
C GLY A 723 -3.96 15.41 -0.44
N TRP A 724 -4.89 14.95 -1.26
CA TRP A 724 -4.74 14.96 -2.72
C TRP A 724 -6.08 15.03 -3.45
N ILE A 725 -5.99 15.42 -4.72
CA ILE A 725 -7.06 15.29 -5.71
C ILE A 725 -6.53 14.38 -6.81
N SER A 726 -7.23 13.27 -7.06
CA SER A 726 -7.02 12.38 -8.19
C SER A 726 -8.20 12.46 -9.15
N TYR A 727 -7.91 12.60 -10.44
CA TYR A 727 -8.93 12.65 -11.49
C TYR A 727 -8.53 11.78 -12.68
N THR A 728 -9.51 11.07 -13.23
CA THR A 728 -9.38 10.23 -14.42
C THR A 728 -10.50 10.59 -15.39
N LEU A 729 -10.13 10.92 -16.62
CA LEU A 729 -11.02 11.01 -17.78
C LEU A 729 -10.62 9.90 -18.76
N SER A 730 -11.42 8.86 -18.91
CA SER A 730 -11.06 7.70 -19.73
C SER A 730 -12.23 7.14 -20.53
N ARG A 731 -11.93 6.20 -21.42
CA ARG A 731 -12.91 5.43 -22.18
C ARG A 731 -12.36 4.04 -22.46
N SER A 732 -13.13 3.02 -22.11
CA SER A 732 -12.81 1.60 -22.35
C SER A 732 -13.85 0.97 -23.28
N GLU A 733 -13.43 0.56 -24.49
CA GLU A 733 -14.32 0.03 -25.54
C GLU A 733 -13.80 -1.28 -26.14
N ARG A 734 -14.71 -2.19 -26.49
CA ARG A 734 -14.41 -3.46 -27.18
C ARG A 734 -15.40 -3.80 -28.29
N ARG A 735 -15.00 -4.74 -29.14
CA ARG A 735 -15.78 -5.34 -30.22
C ARG A 735 -15.45 -6.84 -30.27
N ASP A 736 -16.47 -7.67 -30.04
CA ASP A 736 -16.28 -9.12 -29.81
C ASP A 736 -16.20 -9.98 -31.09
N ALA A 737 -16.44 -9.39 -32.27
CA ALA A 737 -16.31 -10.08 -33.56
C ALA A 737 -15.95 -9.10 -34.70
N PRO A 738 -15.30 -9.56 -35.77
CA PRO A 738 -15.12 -8.77 -36.99
C PRO A 738 -16.45 -8.19 -37.51
N GLY A 739 -16.46 -6.91 -37.86
CA GLY A 739 -17.66 -6.22 -38.36
C GLY A 739 -18.72 -5.84 -37.31
N ALA A 740 -18.63 -6.34 -36.07
CA ALA A 740 -19.54 -5.93 -34.99
C ALA A 740 -19.33 -4.45 -34.59
N ARG A 741 -20.29 -3.89 -33.84
CA ARG A 741 -20.19 -2.52 -33.32
C ARG A 741 -19.23 -2.46 -32.13
N TRP A 742 -18.56 -1.32 -31.96
CA TRP A 742 -17.90 -0.99 -30.69
C TRP A 742 -18.95 -0.81 -29.60
N ARG A 743 -18.71 -1.45 -28.44
CA ARG A 743 -19.43 -1.27 -27.18
C ARG A 743 -18.45 -0.87 -26.08
N LYS A 744 -18.95 -0.52 -24.90
CA LYS A 744 -18.12 -0.34 -23.71
C LYS A 744 -17.78 -1.69 -23.07
N PHE A 745 -16.65 -1.76 -22.37
CA PHE A 745 -16.43 -2.77 -21.33
C PHE A 745 -17.42 -2.58 -20.17
N ASP A 746 -17.72 -3.64 -19.42
CA ASP A 746 -18.64 -3.60 -18.26
C ASP A 746 -18.16 -2.65 -17.14
N ASN A 747 -16.87 -2.33 -17.14
CA ASN A 747 -16.18 -1.53 -16.13
C ASN A 747 -15.76 -0.12 -16.62
N ASP A 748 -16.28 0.37 -17.75
CA ASP A 748 -16.02 1.72 -18.28
C ASP A 748 -16.59 2.82 -17.38
N GLN A 749 -15.77 3.49 -16.58
CA GLN A 749 -16.13 4.68 -15.79
C GLN A 749 -15.50 5.94 -16.38
N THR A 750 -16.24 6.65 -17.23
CA THR A 750 -15.72 7.77 -18.05
C THR A 750 -15.09 8.91 -17.25
N HIS A 751 -15.64 9.21 -16.07
CA HIS A 751 -15.07 10.15 -15.11
C HIS A 751 -14.93 9.45 -13.76
N VAL A 752 -13.77 9.57 -13.13
CA VAL A 752 -13.53 9.19 -11.73
C VAL A 752 -12.78 10.32 -11.04
N LEU A 753 -13.29 10.79 -9.90
CA LEU A 753 -12.72 11.88 -9.09
C LEU A 753 -12.68 11.44 -7.63
N THR A 754 -11.52 11.54 -6.99
CA THR A 754 -11.40 11.47 -5.52
C THR A 754 -10.67 12.69 -5.01
N ALA A 755 -11.21 13.32 -3.96
CA ALA A 755 -10.56 14.42 -3.25
C ALA A 755 -10.50 14.07 -1.75
N ILE A 756 -9.30 14.10 -1.19
CA ILE A 756 -9.01 13.77 0.21
C ILE A 756 -8.29 14.95 0.85
N ALA A 757 -8.73 15.32 2.06
CA ALA A 757 -8.00 16.23 2.93
C ALA A 757 -8.07 15.73 4.38
N SER A 758 -6.96 15.86 5.12
CA SER A 758 -6.93 15.72 6.58
C SER A 758 -6.26 16.94 7.21
N TYR A 759 -6.82 17.41 8.32
CA TYR A 759 -6.35 18.59 9.04
C TYR A 759 -6.16 18.32 10.53
N LYS A 760 -4.91 18.49 11.00
CA LYS A 760 -4.54 18.36 12.42
C LYS A 760 -4.92 19.61 13.20
N LEU A 761 -5.62 19.40 14.30
CA LEU A 761 -6.08 20.39 15.26
C LEU A 761 -5.29 20.30 16.57
N PRO A 762 -5.24 21.38 17.38
CA PRO A 762 -4.55 21.36 18.67
C PRO A 762 -5.07 20.27 19.63
N LYS A 763 -4.22 19.87 20.57
CA LYS A 763 -4.51 18.85 21.59
C LYS A 763 -4.80 17.45 21.01
N GLY A 764 -4.16 17.08 19.90
CA GLY A 764 -4.23 15.72 19.34
C GLY A 764 -5.58 15.37 18.70
N TRP A 765 -6.31 16.35 18.15
CA TRP A 765 -7.48 16.09 17.31
C TRP A 765 -7.06 16.12 15.84
N GLU A 766 -7.65 15.28 15.00
CA GLU A 766 -7.49 15.33 13.54
C GLU A 766 -8.85 15.12 12.87
N VAL A 767 -9.13 15.85 11.78
CA VAL A 767 -10.41 15.77 11.06
C VAL A 767 -10.12 15.64 9.57
N GLY A 768 -10.70 14.60 8.95
CA GLY A 768 -10.55 14.33 7.52
C GLY A 768 -11.88 14.26 6.78
N ALA A 769 -11.84 14.61 5.49
CA ALA A 769 -12.92 14.40 4.54
C ALA A 769 -12.40 13.71 3.26
N ARG A 770 -13.14 12.71 2.76
CA ARG A 770 -12.96 12.10 1.44
C ARG A 770 -14.22 12.26 0.61
N PHE A 771 -14.17 13.05 -0.45
CA PHE A 771 -15.20 13.07 -1.49
C PHE A 771 -14.81 12.13 -2.65
N ARG A 772 -15.78 11.37 -3.15
CA ARG A 772 -15.64 10.52 -4.35
C ARG A 772 -16.80 10.76 -5.29
N PHE A 773 -16.53 10.80 -6.59
CA PHE A 773 -17.50 10.81 -7.67
C PHE A 773 -17.04 9.85 -8.78
N ALA A 774 -17.97 9.08 -9.34
CA ALA A 774 -17.69 8.24 -10.50
C ALA A 774 -18.90 8.19 -11.45
N SER A 775 -18.63 8.12 -12.75
CA SER A 775 -19.64 7.70 -13.72
C SER A 775 -20.12 6.29 -13.39
N GLY A 776 -21.42 6.05 -13.33
CA GLY A 776 -21.95 4.71 -13.06
C GLY A 776 -21.51 3.70 -14.12
N ASN A 777 -21.50 2.40 -13.80
CA ASN A 777 -21.11 1.38 -14.78
C ASN A 777 -22.09 1.33 -15.97
N PRO A 778 -21.65 0.91 -17.16
CA PRO A 778 -22.55 0.56 -18.25
C PRO A 778 -23.51 -0.56 -17.85
N THR A 779 -24.63 -0.68 -18.56
CA THR A 779 -25.59 -1.76 -18.34
C THR A 779 -26.38 -2.07 -19.59
N THR A 780 -26.75 -3.34 -19.76
CA THR A 780 -27.58 -3.83 -20.86
C THR A 780 -29.05 -3.75 -20.47
N PRO A 781 -29.88 -2.92 -21.13
CA PRO A 781 -31.29 -2.79 -20.77
C PRO A 781 -32.09 -4.03 -21.16
N VAL A 782 -33.05 -4.40 -20.32
CA VAL A 782 -34.14 -5.31 -20.71
C VAL A 782 -35.22 -4.49 -21.43
N LEU A 783 -35.62 -4.94 -22.62
CA LEU A 783 -36.64 -4.32 -23.47
C LEU A 783 -38.03 -4.97 -23.32
N GLY A 784 -38.08 -6.18 -22.75
CA GLY A 784 -39.28 -6.96 -22.50
C GLY A 784 -38.92 -8.36 -22.03
N SER A 785 -39.88 -9.27 -22.01
CA SER A 785 -39.65 -10.69 -21.65
C SER A 785 -40.66 -11.59 -22.36
N LYS A 786 -40.39 -12.90 -22.35
CA LYS A 786 -41.32 -13.97 -22.75
C LYS A 786 -41.34 -15.05 -21.68
N ARG A 787 -42.52 -15.54 -21.28
CA ARG A 787 -42.65 -16.76 -20.47
C ARG A 787 -42.23 -17.99 -21.28
N ASP A 788 -41.42 -18.86 -20.68
CA ASP A 788 -41.27 -20.24 -21.16
C ASP A 788 -42.28 -21.13 -20.42
N ASP A 789 -43.24 -21.69 -21.15
CA ASP A 789 -44.27 -22.56 -20.58
C ASP A 789 -43.72 -23.95 -20.18
N THR A 790 -42.46 -24.25 -20.48
CA THR A 790 -41.75 -25.49 -20.08
C THR A 790 -41.21 -25.41 -18.66
N THR A 791 -40.70 -24.24 -18.27
CA THR A 791 -39.99 -23.99 -17.00
C THR A 791 -40.72 -23.02 -16.05
N ASP A 792 -41.78 -22.37 -16.53
CA ASP A 792 -42.56 -21.30 -15.87
C ASP A 792 -41.73 -20.09 -15.38
N VAL A 793 -40.58 -19.83 -16.02
CA VAL A 793 -39.83 -18.59 -15.83
C VAL A 793 -39.99 -17.64 -17.01
N PHE A 794 -39.72 -16.36 -16.80
CA PHE A 794 -39.67 -15.36 -17.87
C PHE A 794 -38.23 -15.21 -18.35
N ILE A 795 -38.03 -15.31 -19.66
CA ILE A 795 -36.76 -15.07 -20.34
C ILE A 795 -36.73 -13.60 -20.79
N PRO A 796 -35.75 -12.79 -20.35
CA PRO A 796 -35.65 -11.39 -20.73
C PRO A 796 -35.13 -11.18 -22.16
N TYR A 797 -35.69 -10.18 -22.84
CA TYR A 797 -35.19 -9.68 -24.12
C TYR A 797 -34.26 -8.50 -23.89
N TYR A 798 -32.95 -8.71 -24.08
CA TYR A 798 -31.95 -7.67 -23.93
C TYR A 798 -31.83 -6.76 -25.15
N GLY A 799 -31.57 -5.48 -24.89
CA GLY A 799 -31.16 -4.51 -25.92
C GLY A 799 -29.67 -4.62 -26.25
N LEU A 800 -29.13 -3.58 -26.90
CA LEU A 800 -27.69 -3.53 -27.20
C LEU A 800 -26.86 -3.57 -25.92
N VAL A 801 -25.85 -4.44 -25.89
CA VAL A 801 -24.93 -4.62 -24.76
C VAL A 801 -24.31 -3.28 -24.34
N ASN A 802 -24.35 -2.98 -23.03
CA ASN A 802 -23.76 -1.78 -22.42
C ASN A 802 -24.19 -0.44 -23.04
N SER A 803 -25.39 -0.41 -23.64
CA SER A 803 -25.96 0.79 -24.27
C SER A 803 -26.53 1.81 -23.29
N GLN A 804 -26.92 1.38 -22.07
CA GLN A 804 -27.29 2.28 -20.98
C GLN A 804 -26.12 2.43 -19.98
N ARG A 805 -26.29 3.33 -19.01
CA ARG A 805 -25.38 3.53 -17.88
C ARG A 805 -26.20 3.69 -16.60
N LEU A 806 -25.73 3.15 -15.49
CA LEU A 806 -26.28 3.44 -14.16
C LEU A 806 -26.12 4.94 -13.83
N PRO A 807 -26.96 5.50 -12.94
CA PRO A 807 -26.74 6.83 -12.37
C PRO A 807 -25.33 7.00 -11.77
N SER A 808 -24.76 8.21 -11.85
CA SER A 808 -23.41 8.48 -11.36
C SER A 808 -23.31 8.39 -9.83
N PHE A 809 -22.30 7.66 -9.36
CA PHE A 809 -21.96 7.52 -7.95
C PHE A 809 -21.39 8.83 -7.38
N ASN A 810 -21.77 9.15 -6.15
CA ASN A 810 -21.12 10.18 -5.34
C ASN A 810 -21.19 9.82 -3.85
N GLN A 811 -20.15 10.14 -3.09
CA GLN A 811 -20.08 9.85 -1.65
C GLN A 811 -19.12 10.82 -0.96
N LEU A 812 -19.47 11.23 0.26
CA LEU A 812 -18.58 11.91 1.20
C LEU A 812 -18.40 11.00 2.41
N ASP A 813 -17.15 10.78 2.80
CA ASP A 813 -16.78 10.12 4.04
C ASP A 813 -16.10 11.15 4.95
N ILE A 814 -16.42 11.13 6.25
CA ILE A 814 -15.87 12.06 7.25
C ILE A 814 -15.26 11.24 8.37
N ARG A 815 -14.05 11.59 8.80
CA ARG A 815 -13.36 10.93 9.90
C ARG A 815 -12.92 11.95 10.95
N VAL A 816 -13.05 11.60 12.21
CA VAL A 816 -12.52 12.37 13.35
C VAL A 816 -11.68 11.42 14.19
N ASP A 817 -10.41 11.77 14.36
CA ASP A 817 -9.44 11.05 15.18
C ASP A 817 -9.06 11.88 16.41
N LYS A 818 -8.77 11.18 17.51
CA LYS A 818 -8.38 11.73 18.79
C LYS A 818 -7.23 10.92 19.37
N ASN A 819 -6.03 11.45 19.17
CA ASN A 819 -4.80 10.89 19.69
C ASN A 819 -4.57 11.34 21.15
N LEU A 820 -4.22 10.38 21.99
CA LEU A 820 -3.89 10.54 23.41
C LEU A 820 -2.53 9.87 23.65
N ILE A 821 -1.53 10.66 24.04
CA ILE A 821 -0.18 10.16 24.27
C ILE A 821 0.05 10.09 25.78
N PHE A 822 0.23 8.89 26.31
CA PHE A 822 0.62 8.65 27.69
C PHE A 822 2.14 8.43 27.75
N ASP A 823 2.71 8.37 28.96
CA ASP A 823 4.17 8.27 29.14
C ASP A 823 4.77 7.05 28.42
N THR A 824 4.16 5.87 28.56
CA THR A 824 4.71 4.59 28.08
C THR A 824 3.97 3.97 26.88
N TRP A 825 2.89 4.59 26.40
CA TRP A 825 2.03 4.09 25.31
C TRP A 825 1.18 5.21 24.70
N ASN A 826 0.59 4.99 23.53
CA ASN A 826 -0.36 5.92 22.91
C ASN A 826 -1.68 5.23 22.53
N LEU A 827 -2.76 6.02 22.48
CA LEU A 827 -4.11 5.62 22.12
C LEU A 827 -4.67 6.53 21.03
N ASP A 828 -4.98 5.98 19.86
CA ASP A 828 -5.78 6.64 18.82
C ASP A 828 -7.25 6.22 18.99
N LEU A 829 -8.16 7.17 19.18
CA LEU A 829 -9.61 6.95 19.18
C LEU A 829 -10.20 7.56 17.91
N TYR A 830 -11.08 6.85 17.19
CA TYR A 830 -11.63 7.38 15.94
C TYR A 830 -13.11 7.08 15.73
N LEU A 831 -13.77 7.98 15.00
CA LEU A 831 -15.07 7.78 14.39
C LEU A 831 -14.96 8.01 12.88
N ASP A 832 -15.22 6.96 12.10
CA ASP A 832 -15.19 6.99 10.63
C ASP A 832 -16.65 6.87 10.12
N LEU A 833 -17.17 7.95 9.55
CA LEU A 833 -18.52 8.07 8.99
C LEU A 833 -18.46 7.87 7.48
N THR A 834 -18.66 6.64 7.04
CA THR A 834 -18.79 6.32 5.60
C THR A 834 -20.17 6.71 5.10
N ASN A 835 -20.25 7.36 3.92
CA ASN A 835 -21.50 7.88 3.32
C ASN A 835 -22.26 8.88 4.23
N ALA A 836 -21.58 9.95 4.64
CA ALA A 836 -22.03 10.90 5.66
C ALA A 836 -23.33 11.67 5.35
N TYR A 837 -23.74 11.81 4.08
CA TYR A 837 -25.05 12.36 3.69
C TYR A 837 -26.06 11.29 3.26
N ASN A 838 -25.81 10.01 3.59
CA ASN A 838 -26.72 8.88 3.42
C ASN A 838 -27.22 8.71 1.96
N ASN A 839 -26.30 8.85 0.99
CA ASN A 839 -26.65 8.76 -0.43
C ASN A 839 -27.10 7.35 -0.80
N GLN A 840 -28.28 7.23 -1.40
CA GLN A 840 -28.77 5.96 -1.96
C GLN A 840 -28.23 5.76 -3.39
N SER A 841 -26.91 5.69 -3.49
CA SER A 841 -26.17 5.43 -4.74
C SER A 841 -26.66 4.14 -5.40
N VAL A 842 -26.73 4.14 -6.73
CA VAL A 842 -27.15 2.98 -7.52
C VAL A 842 -25.95 2.08 -7.81
N GLU A 843 -26.02 0.84 -7.34
CA GLU A 843 -25.01 -0.20 -7.53
C GLU A 843 -25.40 -1.17 -8.67
N GLY A 844 -26.68 -1.25 -9.02
CA GLY A 844 -27.19 -2.13 -10.08
C GLY A 844 -28.69 -1.97 -10.36
N VAL A 845 -29.23 -2.83 -11.22
CA VAL A 845 -30.67 -2.90 -11.52
C VAL A 845 -31.19 -4.29 -11.18
N ALA A 846 -32.21 -4.34 -10.31
CA ALA A 846 -33.02 -5.53 -10.09
C ALA A 846 -34.29 -5.45 -10.93
N TYR A 847 -34.80 -6.61 -11.36
CA TYR A 847 -36.08 -6.73 -12.07
C TYR A 847 -37.02 -7.62 -11.25
N ASN A 848 -38.33 -7.45 -11.42
CA ASN A 848 -39.30 -8.42 -10.89
C ASN A 848 -39.32 -9.69 -11.76
N TYR A 849 -39.95 -10.77 -11.27
CA TYR A 849 -39.98 -12.11 -11.88
C TYR A 849 -40.37 -12.17 -13.38
N ASN A 850 -41.06 -11.16 -13.91
CA ASN A 850 -41.46 -11.06 -15.32
C ASN A 850 -40.84 -9.87 -16.07
N TYR A 851 -39.86 -9.18 -15.46
CA TYR A 851 -39.13 -8.03 -16.00
C TYR A 851 -39.99 -6.80 -16.39
N SER A 852 -41.27 -6.77 -16.03
CA SER A 852 -42.17 -5.63 -16.29
C SER A 852 -41.88 -4.40 -15.43
N LYS A 853 -41.16 -4.57 -14.32
CA LYS A 853 -40.70 -3.51 -13.41
C LYS A 853 -39.22 -3.67 -13.13
N ARG A 854 -38.52 -2.52 -13.06
CA ARG A 854 -37.13 -2.44 -12.62
C ARG A 854 -37.00 -1.53 -11.41
N GLU A 855 -36.16 -1.94 -10.48
CA GLU A 855 -35.81 -1.19 -9.26
C GLU A 855 -34.28 -1.06 -9.20
N TYR A 856 -33.78 0.02 -8.59
CA TYR A 856 -32.34 0.17 -8.42
C TYR A 856 -31.88 -0.56 -7.15
N PHE A 857 -30.90 -1.44 -7.32
CA PHE A 857 -30.11 -1.97 -6.22
C PHE A 857 -29.26 -0.82 -5.67
N LYS A 858 -29.43 -0.52 -4.38
CA LYS A 858 -28.86 0.66 -3.71
C LYS A 858 -27.70 0.25 -2.80
N GLY A 859 -26.67 1.09 -2.74
CA GLY A 859 -25.52 0.93 -1.85
C GLY A 859 -25.90 1.15 -0.38
N LEU A 860 -24.92 0.96 0.51
CA LEU A 860 -25.13 1.11 1.94
C LEU A 860 -25.66 2.52 2.31
N PRO A 861 -26.49 2.61 3.38
CA PRO A 861 -26.73 3.87 4.06
C PRO A 861 -25.45 4.41 4.72
N ILE A 862 -25.57 5.49 5.48
CA ILE A 862 -24.51 5.95 6.38
C ILE A 862 -24.04 4.80 7.31
N LEU A 863 -22.73 4.56 7.34
CA LEU A 863 -22.08 3.53 8.17
C LEU A 863 -21.10 4.19 9.14
N PRO A 864 -21.45 4.34 10.43
CA PRO A 864 -20.53 4.80 11.46
C PRO A 864 -19.67 3.64 11.97
N VAL A 865 -18.35 3.81 11.96
CA VAL A 865 -17.39 2.88 12.58
C VAL A 865 -16.61 3.62 13.66
N LEU A 866 -16.93 3.33 14.92
CA LEU A 866 -16.12 3.70 16.07
C LEU A 866 -14.96 2.69 16.21
N GLY A 867 -13.79 3.17 16.62
CA GLY A 867 -12.69 2.29 17.00
C GLY A 867 -11.62 2.96 17.86
N LEU A 868 -10.74 2.12 18.39
CA LEU A 868 -9.60 2.50 19.22
C LEU A 868 -8.37 1.67 18.84
N LYS A 869 -7.18 2.25 18.99
CA LYS A 869 -5.90 1.62 18.68
C LYS A 869 -4.86 2.02 19.72
N GLY A 870 -4.45 1.07 20.57
CA GLY A 870 -3.34 1.23 21.51
C GLY A 870 -2.02 0.75 20.90
N ALA A 871 -0.92 1.44 21.19
CA ALA A 871 0.43 1.02 20.81
C ALA A 871 1.45 1.33 21.93
N PHE A 872 2.41 0.43 22.19
CA PHE A 872 3.36 0.52 23.32
C PHE A 872 4.83 0.25 22.95
#